data_AF-A0A3F3PK58-F1
#
_entry.id   AF-A0A3F3PK58-F1
#
_cell.length_a   1.000
_cell.length_b   1.000
_cell.length_c   1.000
_cell.angle_alpha   90.00
_cell.angle_beta   90.00
_cell.angle_gamma   90.00
#
_symmetry.space_group_name_H-M   'P 1'
#
loop_
_entity.id
_entity.type
_entity.pdbx_description
1 polymer ?
#
loop_
_entity_poly.entity_id
_entity_poly.type
_entity_poly.pdbx_seq_one_letter_code
_entity_poly.pdbx_strand_id
1 'polypeptide(L)'
;MSSSSVTGPFWGQLNWLHVYIAGTAFAVCAFVALVIIMSSQKRKIDYNSGVFTYLKFAYATFLKPHEKHGNGQQDALESFYKTQAGVYDATRKRLLCGREDMLGLVAAQLKHKVENKQLQSGKAVWVDIGGGTGYNIEAMSTFLPVKDFFSRVYLVDLSPSLCEVARQRFERLGWKNVHVVCQDARSFRLPEDDKIGPRSESSAGADLATMSYSLSMIPDYYSVIDALPALLKPTGVLGVCDFYVQSIVDVSSRNYTGGAFNRHVNWLGRVFWRAWFDVDRVSLEAARRDYLEYRFGTVISASERNYLLGGIPYYIFVGCQKDSTTHSGREAIEKLNASFTESPYLSPANHRKEMETAVVNSTQEIKSKAYESAVINLSANLPLPSSFYQNHHHRIFYNDLLPKHTQFGNEYIYAFNWEDPRVDHRLLDIKRDDVILAITSAGDNILDYLQKSPRRVHAVDLNPNQNHLLELKVASFMALGHRDVWKIFGEGKHPEFRKLLISRLSPHLSSQAFQYWLEHTHIFTSSSGKGLYETGGSRHAIKMVRYLFKVFGLESQVQQLCEAQTLAEQRKIWPRIRSVLMSKPLHWAVVGTEWFAWKAAGVPRNQRNMIVDDYFKRNGLNKDMKQAKDVSGKSIWEYVVDTLDPVVQETLISNDNYFYFLCLQGQFSRRCHPAYLSPKAHVKLSSPGAFDGLRIHTDEINEVIKRIKPRSLTIAVVMDSMDWFDPEGEEASIQAQKLNHALKMGGRILLRSASIEPWYIQHFEQNGFSARRVGARFPGTCIDRVNMYASTWICTKTQELERPAPSRAMSALSLDNITPKRNSVEHLEI
;
A
#
# COMPACT_ATOMS: atom_id res chain seq x y z
N MET A 1 78.38 28.55 -20.11
CA MET A 1 78.17 28.63 -21.57
C MET A 1 77.18 27.52 -21.91
N SER A 2 75.99 27.70 -22.49
CA SER A 2 75.30 28.83 -23.12
C SER A 2 73.78 28.63 -22.99
N SER A 3 73.09 29.76 -22.86
CA SER A 3 71.64 30.04 -22.88
C SER A 3 70.79 29.33 -23.95
N SER A 4 69.51 29.10 -23.65
CA SER A 4 68.42 29.83 -24.31
C SER A 4 67.06 29.67 -23.61
N SER A 5 66.38 30.80 -23.51
CA SER A 5 65.10 31.10 -22.88
C SER A 5 63.91 30.81 -23.80
N VAL A 6 62.77 30.39 -23.25
CA VAL A 6 61.44 30.69 -23.84
C VAL A 6 60.46 31.07 -22.72
N THR A 7 60.18 32.36 -22.61
CA THR A 7 58.96 32.90 -22.02
C THR A 7 57.95 33.13 -23.14
N GLY A 8 56.71 32.68 -22.94
CA GLY A 8 55.55 32.96 -23.79
C GLY A 8 54.27 32.94 -22.92
N PRO A 9 53.25 33.76 -23.22
CA PRO A 9 52.40 34.38 -22.21
C PRO A 9 51.19 33.53 -21.81
N PHE A 10 50.97 33.43 -20.49
CA PHE A 10 49.64 33.25 -19.89
C PHE A 10 48.75 34.42 -20.33
N TRP A 11 47.43 34.22 -20.39
CA TRP A 11 46.38 35.15 -20.85
C TRP A 11 45.90 34.93 -22.29
N GLY A 12 44.82 34.16 -22.42
CA GLY A 12 43.96 34.21 -23.59
C GLY A 12 43.02 33.03 -23.76
N GLN A 13 41.93 32.98 -22.99
CA GLN A 13 40.59 32.55 -23.46
C GLN A 13 39.56 32.70 -22.31
N LEU A 14 39.11 33.93 -22.10
CA LEU A 14 37.89 34.18 -21.33
C LEU A 14 36.71 33.68 -22.18
N ASN A 15 36.03 32.64 -21.72
CA ASN A 15 34.97 31.99 -22.46
C ASN A 15 33.72 32.89 -22.45
N TRP A 16 33.58 33.74 -23.47
CA TRP A 16 32.53 34.76 -23.64
C TRP A 16 31.10 34.24 -23.44
N LEU A 17 30.87 32.94 -23.63
CA LEU A 17 29.60 32.28 -23.35
C LEU A 17 29.21 32.37 -21.86
N HIS A 18 30.17 32.23 -20.94
CA HIS A 18 29.91 32.29 -19.50
C HIS A 18 29.62 33.72 -19.04
N VAL A 19 30.27 34.70 -19.65
CA VAL A 19 30.00 36.13 -19.42
C VAL A 19 28.60 36.49 -19.92
N TYR A 20 28.19 35.96 -21.07
CA TYR A 20 26.85 36.19 -21.63
C TYR A 20 25.75 35.56 -20.78
N ILE A 21 25.95 34.33 -20.29
CA ILE A 21 25.00 33.66 -19.37
C ILE A 21 24.89 34.42 -18.05
N ALA A 22 26.02 34.85 -17.47
CA ALA A 22 26.02 35.62 -16.23
C ALA A 22 25.35 36.99 -16.40
N GLY A 23 25.60 37.68 -17.51
CA GLY A 23 24.95 38.95 -17.83
C GLY A 23 23.45 38.83 -18.05
N THR A 24 23.01 37.75 -18.73
CA THR A 24 21.59 37.49 -18.98
C THR A 24 20.86 37.12 -17.68
N ALA A 25 21.47 36.30 -16.82
CA ALA A 25 20.93 35.98 -15.51
C ALA A 25 20.81 37.22 -14.61
N PHE A 26 21.83 38.10 -14.63
CA PHE A 26 21.78 39.36 -13.90
C PHE A 26 20.67 40.29 -14.41
N ALA A 27 20.50 40.40 -15.73
CA ALA A 27 19.44 41.21 -16.34
C ALA A 27 18.03 40.70 -15.99
N VAL A 28 17.83 39.38 -16.00
CA VAL A 28 16.55 38.76 -15.60
C VAL A 28 16.27 39.00 -14.11
N CYS A 29 17.26 38.82 -13.24
CA CYS A 29 17.12 39.10 -11.81
C CYS A 29 16.82 40.59 -11.53
N ALA A 30 17.50 41.50 -12.24
CA ALA A 30 17.27 42.94 -12.13
C ALA A 30 15.87 43.33 -12.63
N PHE A 31 15.40 42.73 -13.73
CA PHE A 31 14.06 42.94 -14.26
C PHE A 31 12.96 42.45 -13.30
N VAL A 32 13.13 41.25 -12.72
CA VAL A 32 12.20 40.72 -11.71
C VAL A 32 12.19 41.61 -10.47
N ALA A 33 13.35 42.06 -9.99
CA ALA A 33 13.43 42.99 -8.86
C ALA A 33 12.73 44.32 -9.16
N LEU A 34 12.91 44.88 -10.36
CA LEU A 34 12.24 46.11 -10.79
C LEU A 34 10.72 45.96 -10.85
N VAL A 35 10.22 44.84 -11.39
CA VAL A 35 8.78 44.53 -11.44
C VAL A 35 8.19 44.39 -10.04
N ILE A 36 8.91 43.76 -9.10
CA ILE A 36 8.48 43.65 -7.70
C ILE A 36 8.43 45.04 -7.05
N ILE A 37 9.47 45.87 -7.22
CA ILE A 37 9.54 47.24 -6.68
C ILE A 37 8.39 48.09 -7.23
N MET A 38 8.16 48.07 -8.55
CA MET A 38 7.08 48.83 -9.19
C MET A 38 5.69 48.31 -8.78
N SER A 39 5.51 47.01 -8.53
CA SER A 39 4.24 46.47 -8.01
C SER A 39 3.98 46.83 -6.54
N SER A 40 5.05 47.10 -5.77
CA SER A 40 4.97 47.44 -4.34
C SER A 40 4.63 48.91 -4.07
N GLN A 41 4.84 49.81 -5.04
CA GLN A 41 4.62 51.25 -4.89
C GLN A 41 3.14 51.68 -4.82
N LYS A 42 2.17 50.76 -4.92
CA LYS A 42 0.72 51.07 -4.86
C LYS A 42 -0.07 50.43 -3.71
N ARG A 43 0.57 49.98 -2.64
CA ARG A 43 -0.15 49.51 -1.44
C ARG A 43 0.27 50.29 -0.20
N LYS A 44 -0.67 51.04 0.39
CA LYS A 44 -0.58 51.49 1.77
C LYS A 44 -0.32 50.26 2.64
N ILE A 45 0.83 50.22 3.30
CA ILE A 45 1.29 49.09 4.11
C ILE A 45 0.49 49.10 5.41
N ASP A 46 -0.34 48.09 5.57
CA ASP A 46 -0.95 47.73 6.85
C ASP A 46 0.10 46.96 7.68
N TYR A 47 0.51 47.55 8.80
CA TYR A 47 1.59 47.06 9.68
C TYR A 47 1.25 45.74 10.40
N ASN A 48 0.02 45.22 10.26
CA ASN A 48 -0.43 43.93 10.82
C ASN A 48 -0.56 42.80 9.78
N SER A 49 -0.10 42.99 8.55
CA SER A 49 -0.22 41.97 7.50
C SER A 49 0.87 40.89 7.57
N GLY A 50 0.52 39.64 7.22
CA GLY A 50 1.39 38.46 7.29
C GLY A 50 2.72 38.58 6.54
N VAL A 51 2.87 39.54 5.62
CA VAL A 51 4.14 39.85 4.95
C VAL A 51 5.20 40.33 5.93
N PHE A 52 4.83 41.15 6.93
CA PHE A 52 5.76 41.61 7.96
C PHE A 52 6.20 40.45 8.87
N THR A 53 5.31 39.48 9.11
CA THR A 53 5.64 38.25 9.84
C THR A 53 6.66 37.39 9.10
N TYR A 54 6.53 37.24 7.78
CA TYR A 54 7.51 36.52 6.95
C TYR A 54 8.83 37.29 6.80
N LEU A 55 8.81 38.63 6.72
CA LEU A 55 10.01 39.46 6.73
C LEU A 55 10.75 39.38 8.06
N LYS A 56 10.03 39.38 9.19
CA LYS A 56 10.62 39.20 10.53
C LYS A 56 11.23 37.81 10.69
N PHE A 57 10.59 36.77 10.13
CA PHE A 57 11.15 35.42 10.04
C PHE A 57 12.42 35.39 9.18
N ALA A 58 12.38 35.96 7.97
CA ALA A 58 13.54 36.01 7.08
C ALA A 58 14.70 36.80 7.70
N TYR A 59 14.43 37.92 8.37
CA TYR A 59 15.44 38.69 9.09
C TYR A 59 16.05 37.89 10.25
N ALA A 60 15.21 37.28 11.09
CA ALA A 60 15.67 36.47 12.22
C ALA A 60 16.46 35.23 11.80
N THR A 61 16.16 34.66 10.62
CA THR A 61 16.76 33.44 10.09
C THR A 61 18.04 33.71 9.28
N PHE A 62 18.03 34.74 8.41
CA PHE A 62 19.10 34.95 7.42
C PHE A 62 19.98 36.18 7.68
N LEU A 63 19.52 37.17 8.45
CA LEU A 63 20.19 38.48 8.55
C LEU A 63 20.61 38.85 9.98
N LYS A 64 19.99 38.28 11.02
CA LYS A 64 20.31 38.60 12.41
C LYS A 64 21.68 38.02 12.79
N PRO A 65 22.68 38.84 13.15
CA PRO A 65 23.94 38.35 13.66
C PRO A 65 23.70 37.59 14.97
N HIS A 66 24.26 36.39 15.07
CA HIS A 66 24.06 35.53 16.23
C HIS A 66 24.91 36.05 17.39
N GLU A 67 24.30 36.28 18.55
CA GLU A 67 25.01 36.69 19.76
C GLU A 67 25.92 35.55 20.24
N LYS A 68 27.24 35.80 20.30
CA LYS A 68 28.26 34.83 20.72
C LYS A 68 28.35 34.63 22.26
N HIS A 69 27.39 35.14 23.03
CA HIS A 69 27.48 35.23 24.49
C HIS A 69 26.48 34.32 25.25
N GLY A 70 26.41 33.04 24.89
CA GLY A 70 25.63 32.04 25.63
C GLY A 70 26.36 30.69 25.72
N ASN A 71 26.42 30.11 26.92
CA ASN A 71 27.07 28.83 27.18
C ASN A 71 26.05 27.69 26.99
N GLY A 72 25.75 27.32 25.74
CA GLY A 72 25.07 26.06 25.44
C GLY A 72 23.99 26.10 24.36
N GLN A 73 23.34 24.95 24.14
CA GLN A 73 22.29 24.76 23.14
C GLN A 73 21.00 25.52 23.49
N GLN A 74 20.66 25.64 24.78
CA GLN A 74 19.46 26.33 25.25
C GLN A 74 19.49 27.82 24.92
N ASP A 75 20.62 28.50 25.17
CA ASP A 75 20.79 29.93 24.85
C ASP A 75 20.67 30.20 23.35
N ALA A 76 21.18 29.29 22.51
CA ALA A 76 21.06 29.39 21.06
C ALA A 76 19.62 29.22 20.57
N LEU A 77 18.89 28.23 21.10
CA LEU A 77 17.46 28.03 20.79
C LEU A 77 16.62 29.21 21.28
N GLU A 78 16.92 29.73 22.47
CA GLU A 78 16.20 30.85 23.06
C GLU A 78 16.44 32.15 22.27
N SER A 79 17.68 32.43 21.84
CA SER A 79 17.99 33.59 20.99
C SER A 79 17.24 33.57 19.65
N PHE A 80 17.03 32.37 19.10
CA PHE A 80 16.25 32.15 17.88
C PHE A 80 14.74 32.32 18.13
N TYR A 81 14.18 31.60 19.12
CA TYR A 81 12.73 31.55 19.34
C TYR A 81 12.14 32.75 20.05
N LYS A 82 12.88 33.43 20.94
CA LYS A 82 12.39 34.62 21.65
C LYS A 82 11.86 35.70 20.71
N THR A 83 12.48 35.87 19.55
CA THR A 83 12.03 36.86 18.54
C THR A 83 10.80 36.42 17.74
N GLN A 84 10.48 35.13 17.74
CA GLN A 84 9.44 34.50 16.92
C GLN A 84 8.27 33.92 17.74
N ALA A 85 8.39 33.79 19.06
CA ALA A 85 7.44 33.09 19.92
C ALA A 85 5.97 33.53 19.73
N GLY A 86 5.72 34.84 19.61
CA GLY A 86 4.35 35.39 19.42
C GLY A 86 3.73 35.14 18.04
N VAL A 87 4.52 34.75 17.04
CA VAL A 87 4.05 34.48 15.65
C VAL A 87 4.39 33.07 15.16
N TYR A 88 4.94 32.24 16.05
CA TYR A 88 5.50 30.93 15.76
C TYR A 88 4.50 30.00 15.05
N ASP A 89 3.27 29.92 15.56
CA ASP A 89 2.26 29.01 15.01
C ASP A 89 1.77 29.45 13.62
N ALA A 90 1.69 30.76 13.38
CA ALA A 90 1.24 31.33 12.11
C ALA A 90 2.26 31.09 10.98
N THR A 91 3.55 31.18 11.28
CA THR A 91 4.62 30.92 10.29
C THR A 91 4.86 29.43 10.08
N ARG A 92 4.80 28.62 11.14
CA ARG A 92 5.13 27.18 11.09
C ARG A 92 4.00 26.30 10.58
N LYS A 93 2.73 26.72 10.60
CA LYS A 93 1.60 25.91 10.06
C LYS A 93 1.81 25.47 8.60
N ARG A 94 2.41 26.30 7.76
CA ARG A 94 2.69 25.97 6.34
C ARG A 94 3.94 25.11 6.14
N LEU A 95 4.82 25.08 7.14
CA LEU A 95 6.06 24.31 7.09
C LEU A 95 5.85 22.89 7.63
N LEU A 96 5.15 22.77 8.75
CA LEU A 96 5.04 21.56 9.57
C LEU A 96 3.78 20.74 9.22
N CYS A 97 3.65 20.32 7.96
CA CYS A 97 2.42 19.71 7.44
C CYS A 97 2.09 18.33 8.05
N GLY A 98 3.08 17.55 8.48
CA GLY A 98 2.88 16.15 8.89
C GLY A 98 2.42 15.95 10.33
N ARG A 99 2.47 16.99 11.19
CA ARG A 99 2.19 16.84 12.63
C ARG A 99 0.73 16.49 12.92
N GLU A 100 -0.23 17.08 12.19
CA GLU A 100 -1.64 16.78 12.38
C GLU A 100 -2.00 15.36 11.91
N ASP A 101 -1.39 14.92 10.82
CA ASP A 101 -1.54 13.54 10.33
C ASP A 101 -0.96 12.54 11.35
N MET A 102 0.23 12.81 11.90
CA MET A 102 0.82 12.00 12.98
C MET A 102 -0.11 11.91 14.19
N LEU A 103 -0.67 13.04 14.66
CA LEU A 103 -1.63 13.07 15.77
C LEU A 103 -2.88 12.24 15.45
N GLY A 104 -3.40 12.34 14.22
CA GLY A 104 -4.53 11.55 13.77
C GLY A 104 -4.26 10.04 13.75
N LEU A 105 -3.06 9.63 13.34
CA LEU A 105 -2.64 8.22 13.32
C LEU A 105 -2.49 7.66 14.74
N VAL A 106 -1.79 8.36 15.63
CA VAL A 106 -1.64 7.88 17.02
C VAL A 106 -2.98 7.89 17.76
N ALA A 107 -3.83 8.88 17.49
CA ALA A 107 -5.19 8.91 18.05
C ALA A 107 -6.03 7.72 17.56
N ALA A 108 -5.93 7.35 16.29
CA ALA A 108 -6.61 6.17 15.75
C ALA A 108 -6.14 4.87 16.43
N GLN A 109 -4.83 4.73 16.67
CA GLN A 109 -4.27 3.60 17.43
C GLN A 109 -4.76 3.56 18.88
N LEU A 110 -4.80 4.70 19.57
CA LEU A 110 -5.32 4.77 20.94
C LEU A 110 -6.81 4.43 21.01
N LYS A 111 -7.63 4.89 20.06
CA LYS A 111 -9.05 4.49 19.96
C LYS A 111 -9.20 2.98 19.78
N HIS A 112 -8.42 2.40 18.87
CA HIS A 112 -8.43 0.97 18.63
C HIS A 112 -8.07 0.18 19.91
N LYS A 113 -7.11 0.66 20.69
CA LYS A 113 -6.74 0.06 21.99
C LYS A 113 -7.86 0.16 23.02
N VAL A 114 -8.61 1.26 23.05
CA VAL A 114 -9.78 1.42 23.92
C VAL A 114 -10.89 0.45 23.51
N GLU A 115 -11.20 0.36 22.22
CA GLU A 115 -12.21 -0.57 21.67
C GLU A 115 -11.88 -2.04 22.00
N ASN A 116 -10.60 -2.41 21.96
CA ASN A 116 -10.11 -3.74 22.32
C ASN A 116 -9.80 -3.93 23.82
N LYS A 117 -10.19 -2.97 24.68
CA LYS A 117 -9.99 -3.03 26.15
C LYS A 117 -8.53 -3.16 26.59
N GLN A 118 -7.57 -2.75 25.74
CA GLN A 118 -6.15 -2.70 26.05
C GLN A 118 -5.76 -1.38 26.76
N LEU A 119 -6.58 -0.34 26.60
CA LEU A 119 -6.41 0.96 27.23
C LEU A 119 -7.74 1.42 27.81
N GLN A 120 -7.73 1.99 29.01
CA GLN A 120 -8.91 2.64 29.58
C GLN A 120 -8.90 4.13 29.24
N SER A 121 -9.97 4.63 28.61
CA SER A 121 -10.16 6.06 28.38
C SER A 121 -10.19 6.83 29.69
N GLY A 122 -9.54 8.00 29.73
CA GLY A 122 -9.37 8.83 30.92
C GLY A 122 -8.19 8.44 31.81
N LYS A 123 -7.49 7.34 31.50
CA LYS A 123 -6.28 6.90 32.23
C LYS A 123 -5.00 7.04 31.40
N ALA A 124 -5.09 7.45 30.14
CA ALA A 124 -3.95 7.52 29.26
C ALA A 124 -2.98 8.64 29.68
N VAL A 125 -1.69 8.35 29.68
CA VAL A 125 -0.62 9.33 29.90
C VAL A 125 0.08 9.65 28.58
N TRP A 126 0.22 10.93 28.26
CA TRP A 126 0.90 11.40 27.05
C TRP A 126 2.11 12.28 27.39
N VAL A 127 3.26 12.04 26.75
CA VAL A 127 4.44 12.91 26.77
C VAL A 127 4.72 13.48 25.37
N ASP A 128 4.69 14.79 25.19
CA ASP A 128 5.05 15.49 23.95
C ASP A 128 6.44 16.12 24.09
N ILE A 129 7.43 15.54 23.40
CA ILE A 129 8.85 15.90 23.50
C ILE A 129 9.22 16.90 22.40
N GLY A 130 9.72 18.06 22.82
CA GLY A 130 9.89 19.24 21.97
C GLY A 130 8.54 19.83 21.58
N GLY A 131 7.62 19.92 22.55
CA GLY A 131 6.23 20.35 22.29
C GLY A 131 6.06 21.84 21.99
N GLY A 132 7.12 22.65 22.12
CA GLY A 132 7.16 24.06 21.75
C GLY A 132 6.04 24.88 22.41
N THR A 133 5.22 25.53 21.59
CA THR A 133 4.09 26.38 22.01
C THR A 133 2.87 25.60 22.52
N GLY A 134 2.95 24.26 22.59
CA GLY A 134 1.82 23.40 22.98
C GLY A 134 0.78 23.19 21.88
N TYR A 135 1.09 23.56 20.63
CA TYR A 135 0.17 23.44 19.50
C TYR A 135 -0.35 22.02 19.29
N ASN A 136 0.52 21.00 19.36
CA ASN A 136 0.12 19.62 19.12
C ASN A 136 -0.90 19.12 20.14
N ILE A 137 -0.71 19.51 21.40
CA ILE A 137 -1.63 19.18 22.49
C ILE A 137 -2.99 19.85 22.24
N GLU A 138 -3.02 21.10 21.78
CA GLU A 138 -4.28 21.72 21.35
C GLU A 138 -4.92 20.98 20.16
N ALA A 139 -4.15 20.72 19.11
CA ALA A 139 -4.59 20.11 17.86
C ALA A 139 -5.13 18.68 18.06
N MET A 140 -4.60 17.93 19.04
CA MET A 140 -5.10 16.61 19.42
C MET A 140 -6.60 16.60 19.73
N SER A 141 -7.17 17.72 20.18
CA SER A 141 -8.62 17.85 20.44
C SER A 141 -9.51 17.60 19.22
N THR A 142 -8.95 17.73 18.01
CA THR A 142 -9.65 17.37 16.76
C THR A 142 -9.89 15.86 16.65
N PHE A 143 -9.06 15.06 17.32
CA PHE A 143 -9.08 13.59 17.25
C PHE A 143 -9.54 12.94 18.56
N LEU A 144 -9.07 13.43 19.70
CA LEU A 144 -9.36 12.93 21.05
C LEU A 144 -9.54 14.08 22.04
N PRO A 145 -10.59 14.08 22.88
CA PRO A 145 -10.80 15.14 23.87
C PRO A 145 -9.70 15.10 24.93
N VAL A 146 -8.78 16.07 24.89
CA VAL A 146 -7.55 16.04 25.70
C VAL A 146 -7.84 15.98 27.20
N LYS A 147 -8.82 16.76 27.65
CA LYS A 147 -9.22 16.86 29.05
C LYS A 147 -9.78 15.54 29.61
N ASP A 148 -10.51 14.78 28.80
CA ASP A 148 -11.29 13.63 29.26
C ASP A 148 -10.63 12.30 28.89
N PHE A 149 -9.81 12.28 27.83
CA PHE A 149 -9.15 11.06 27.35
C PHE A 149 -7.85 10.79 28.11
N PHE A 150 -7.08 11.83 28.44
CA PHE A 150 -5.79 11.70 29.11
C PHE A 150 -5.90 12.07 30.58
N SER A 151 -5.37 11.20 31.46
CA SER A 151 -5.23 11.50 32.88
C SER A 151 -4.19 12.60 33.11
N ARG A 152 -3.08 12.54 32.35
CA ARG A 152 -1.99 13.52 32.37
C ARG A 152 -1.36 13.66 31.00
N VAL A 153 -1.00 14.90 30.66
CA VAL A 153 -0.21 15.24 29.46
C VAL A 153 1.00 16.05 29.93
N TYR A 154 2.19 15.66 29.50
CA TYR A 154 3.44 16.35 29.78
C TYR A 154 3.99 16.96 28.49
N LEU A 155 4.12 18.28 28.45
CA LEU A 155 4.88 18.98 27.42
C LEU A 155 6.31 19.15 27.94
N VAL A 156 7.29 18.60 27.24
CA VAL A 156 8.72 18.74 27.57
C VAL A 156 9.39 19.57 26.49
N ASP A 157 9.95 20.73 26.84
CA ASP A 157 10.67 21.59 25.88
C ASP A 157 11.86 22.30 26.56
N LEU A 158 12.88 22.64 25.78
CA LEU A 158 14.09 23.28 26.28
C LEU A 158 13.98 24.82 26.31
N SER A 159 13.10 25.43 25.51
CA SER A 159 12.96 26.89 25.43
C SER A 159 11.98 27.44 26.49
N PRO A 160 12.44 28.30 27.41
CA PRO A 160 11.56 28.97 28.36
C PRO A 160 10.48 29.83 27.68
N SER A 161 10.83 30.55 26.61
CA SER A 161 9.87 31.39 25.88
C SER A 161 8.73 30.58 25.26
N LEU A 162 9.02 29.43 24.65
CA LEU A 162 7.99 28.56 24.08
C LEU A 162 7.12 27.91 25.16
N CYS A 163 7.75 27.46 26.26
CA CYS A 163 7.04 26.92 27.42
C CYS A 163 6.04 27.95 28.00
N GLU A 164 6.41 29.23 28.04
CA GLU A 164 5.52 30.27 28.56
C GLU A 164 4.29 30.47 27.67
N VAL A 165 4.47 30.48 26.34
CA VAL A 165 3.35 30.49 25.39
C VAL A 165 2.45 29.26 25.58
N ALA A 166 3.03 28.09 25.83
CA ALA A 166 2.28 26.87 26.09
C ALA A 166 1.45 26.95 27.38
N ARG A 167 2.02 27.49 28.47
CA ARG A 167 1.28 27.69 29.74
C ARG A 167 0.07 28.60 29.53
N GLN A 168 0.27 29.74 28.89
CA GLN A 168 -0.82 30.68 28.57
C GLN A 168 -1.89 30.04 27.68
N ARG A 169 -1.48 29.23 26.70
CA ARG A 169 -2.39 28.46 25.84
C ARG A 169 -3.27 27.50 26.66
N PHE A 170 -2.67 26.71 27.54
CA PHE A 170 -3.42 25.72 28.32
C PHE A 170 -4.26 26.34 29.44
N GLU A 171 -3.82 27.46 30.02
CA GLU A 171 -4.62 28.26 30.95
C GLU A 171 -5.88 28.81 30.26
N ARG A 172 -5.73 29.39 29.06
CA ARG A 172 -6.85 29.85 28.23
C ARG A 172 -7.84 28.73 27.88
N LEU A 173 -7.34 27.52 27.62
CA LEU A 173 -8.17 26.34 27.34
C LEU A 173 -8.77 25.70 28.61
N GLY A 174 -8.35 26.12 29.79
CA GLY A 174 -8.81 25.59 31.08
C GLY A 174 -8.36 24.16 31.37
N TRP A 175 -7.25 23.71 30.78
CA TRP A 175 -6.74 22.35 30.92
C TRP A 175 -5.83 22.21 32.13
N LYS A 176 -6.29 21.45 33.14
CA LYS A 176 -5.57 21.22 34.40
C LYS A 176 -4.73 19.94 34.41
N ASN A 177 -4.95 19.07 33.44
CA ASN A 177 -4.24 17.80 33.28
C ASN A 177 -3.00 17.92 32.37
N VAL A 178 -2.65 19.13 31.94
CA VAL A 178 -1.49 19.40 31.07
C VAL A 178 -0.40 20.10 31.88
N HIS A 179 0.80 19.54 31.87
CA HIS A 179 1.94 20.01 32.64
C HIS A 179 3.08 20.43 31.70
N VAL A 180 3.50 21.68 31.79
CA VAL A 180 4.60 22.24 30.97
C VAL A 180 5.91 22.16 31.74
N VAL A 181 6.84 21.34 31.25
CA VAL A 181 8.14 21.05 31.86
C VAL A 181 9.24 21.64 30.98
N CYS A 182 9.84 22.74 31.45
CA CYS A 182 10.96 23.40 30.76
C CYS A 182 12.28 22.70 31.12
N GLN A 183 12.63 21.65 30.39
CA GLN A 183 13.75 20.76 30.71
C GLN A 183 14.31 20.11 29.43
N ASP A 184 15.58 19.74 29.46
CA ASP A 184 16.19 18.88 28.44
C ASP A 184 15.53 17.49 28.41
N ALA A 185 15.05 17.09 27.23
CA ALA A 185 14.39 15.81 26.98
C ALA A 185 15.20 14.58 27.46
N ARG A 186 16.54 14.65 27.46
CA ARG A 186 17.42 13.57 27.92
C ARG A 186 17.26 13.29 29.42
N SER A 187 16.99 14.34 30.18
CA SER A 187 16.91 14.31 31.63
C SER A 187 15.49 14.11 32.17
N PHE A 188 14.47 14.22 31.32
CA PHE A 188 13.08 14.08 31.72
C PHE A 188 12.75 12.64 32.15
N ARG A 189 12.01 12.50 33.25
CA ARG A 189 11.44 11.26 33.76
C ARG A 189 10.00 11.52 34.18
N LEU A 190 9.13 10.52 34.08
CA LEU A 190 7.77 10.64 34.58
C LEU A 190 7.81 10.82 36.11
N PRO A 191 7.05 11.76 36.69
CA PRO A 191 6.93 11.89 38.13
C PRO A 191 6.39 10.59 38.74
N GLU A 192 6.99 10.15 39.84
CA GLU A 192 6.44 9.04 40.65
C GLU A 192 5.12 9.50 41.29
N ASP A 193 4.09 8.65 41.26
CA ASP A 193 2.82 8.96 41.91
C ASP A 193 2.96 8.76 43.43
N ASP A 194 3.06 9.85 44.19
CA ASP A 194 3.09 9.87 45.67
C ASP A 194 1.82 9.26 46.34
N LYS A 195 0.85 8.76 45.56
CA LYS A 195 -0.43 8.19 46.04
C LYS A 195 -0.59 6.70 45.74
N ILE A 196 0.49 5.92 45.74
CA ILE A 196 0.42 4.47 45.58
C ILE A 196 0.47 3.82 46.97
N GLY A 197 -0.70 3.42 47.48
CA GLY A 197 -0.75 2.43 48.56
C GLY A 197 -0.13 1.11 48.08
N PRO A 198 0.41 0.26 48.98
CA PRO A 198 1.25 -0.90 48.66
C PRO A 198 0.57 -2.05 47.87
N ARG A 199 -0.60 -1.83 47.27
CA ARG A 199 -1.41 -2.82 46.54
C ARG A 199 -1.90 -2.37 45.15
N SER A 200 -1.46 -1.23 44.64
CA SER A 200 -1.80 -0.80 43.26
C SER A 200 -0.66 -1.18 42.32
N GLU A 201 -0.86 -2.21 41.50
CA GLU A 201 -0.05 -2.48 40.30
C GLU A 201 -0.26 -1.35 39.26
N SER A 202 0.30 -0.16 39.50
CA SER A 202 0.33 0.88 38.48
C SER A 202 1.43 0.57 37.49
N SER A 203 1.08 0.31 36.22
CA SER A 203 2.06 0.22 35.14
C SER A 203 2.76 1.57 34.98
N ALA A 204 3.95 1.73 35.56
CA ALA A 204 4.78 2.92 35.37
C ALA A 204 5.07 3.10 33.87
N GLY A 205 4.76 4.27 33.32
CA GLY A 205 5.05 4.62 31.92
C GLY A 205 3.95 5.40 31.20
N ALA A 206 4.29 6.00 30.06
CA ALA A 206 3.36 6.71 29.18
C ALA A 206 2.70 5.77 28.16
N ASP A 207 1.43 6.02 27.82
CA ASP A 207 0.69 5.31 26.77
C ASP A 207 0.99 5.90 25.38
N LEU A 208 1.35 7.18 25.33
CA LEU A 208 1.74 7.89 24.12
C LEU A 208 2.99 8.74 24.39
N ALA A 209 3.96 8.67 23.50
CA ALA A 209 5.01 9.67 23.37
C ALA A 209 4.98 10.26 21.95
N THR A 210 5.17 11.57 21.82
CA THR A 210 5.25 12.23 20.51
C THR A 210 6.50 13.08 20.35
N MET A 211 7.03 13.14 19.14
CA MET A 211 8.12 14.01 18.72
C MET A 211 7.78 14.63 17.36
N SER A 212 7.42 15.91 17.35
CA SER A 212 6.97 16.60 16.13
C SER A 212 7.99 17.67 15.74
N TYR A 213 8.79 17.37 14.73
CA TYR A 213 9.86 18.21 14.20
C TYR A 213 10.87 18.64 15.26
N SER A 214 11.07 17.78 16.26
CA SER A 214 11.98 18.00 17.38
C SER A 214 13.22 17.12 17.31
N LEU A 215 13.14 15.92 16.73
CA LEU A 215 14.25 14.98 16.66
C LEU A 215 15.40 15.51 15.79
N SER A 216 15.09 16.22 14.70
CA SER A 216 16.08 16.90 13.85
C SER A 216 16.75 18.09 14.52
N MET A 217 16.17 18.63 15.60
CA MET A 217 16.71 19.75 16.38
C MET A 217 17.52 19.32 17.61
N ILE A 218 17.51 18.03 17.96
CA ILE A 218 18.24 17.48 19.12
C ILE A 218 19.60 16.95 18.63
N PRO A 219 20.75 17.55 19.03
CA PRO A 219 22.08 17.08 18.63
C PRO A 219 22.36 15.66 19.10
N ASP A 220 22.17 15.40 20.40
CA ASP A 220 22.37 14.10 21.03
C ASP A 220 21.06 13.29 21.06
N TYR A 221 20.58 12.91 19.87
CA TYR A 221 19.30 12.23 19.71
C TYR A 221 19.34 10.75 20.12
N TYR A 222 20.52 10.13 20.15
CA TYR A 222 20.68 8.75 20.59
C TYR A 222 20.20 8.59 22.03
N SER A 223 20.65 9.45 22.95
CA SER A 223 20.26 9.36 24.36
C SER A 223 18.76 9.59 24.59
N VAL A 224 18.12 10.45 23.79
CA VAL A 224 16.66 10.65 23.82
C VAL A 224 15.93 9.39 23.34
N ILE A 225 16.29 8.86 22.17
CA ILE A 225 15.68 7.63 21.62
C ILE A 225 15.91 6.44 22.57
N ASP A 226 17.05 6.40 23.26
CA ASP A 226 17.41 5.33 24.19
C ASP A 226 16.62 5.36 25.48
N ALA A 227 16.18 6.53 25.92
CA ALA A 227 15.35 6.72 27.11
C ALA A 227 13.87 6.41 26.86
N LEU A 228 13.39 6.54 25.62
CA LEU A 228 11.98 6.35 25.26
C LEU A 228 11.40 4.96 25.64
N PRO A 229 12.09 3.82 25.51
CA PRO A 229 11.57 2.53 25.95
C PRO A 229 11.30 2.45 27.45
N ALA A 230 12.10 3.13 28.28
CA ALA A 230 11.87 3.21 29.72
C ALA A 230 10.73 4.19 30.07
N LEU A 231 10.51 5.20 29.22
CA LEU A 231 9.43 6.18 29.37
C LEU A 231 8.06 5.60 28.99
N LEU A 232 8.01 4.76 27.96
CA LEU A 232 6.78 4.18 27.42
C LEU A 232 6.40 2.89 28.16
N LYS A 233 5.11 2.63 28.31
CA LYS A 233 4.62 1.30 28.69
C LYS A 233 4.97 0.27 27.60
N PRO A 234 4.99 -1.03 27.93
CA PRO A 234 5.14 -2.10 26.92
C PRO A 234 4.09 -2.03 25.81
N THR A 235 2.88 -1.55 26.10
CA THR A 235 1.81 -1.34 25.11
C THR A 235 1.74 0.11 24.62
N GLY A 236 2.73 0.95 24.91
CA GLY A 236 2.76 2.35 24.50
C GLY A 236 2.91 2.55 22.99
N VAL A 237 2.49 3.71 22.50
CA VAL A 237 2.64 4.15 21.11
C VAL A 237 3.63 5.31 21.05
N LEU A 238 4.50 5.30 20.05
CA LEU A 238 5.42 6.40 19.75
C LEU A 238 5.01 7.04 18.42
N GLY A 239 4.75 8.34 18.39
CA GLY A 239 4.48 9.11 17.18
C GLY A 239 5.60 10.09 16.88
N VAL A 240 6.28 9.94 15.75
CA VAL A 240 7.34 10.85 15.31
C VAL A 240 6.98 11.43 13.95
N CYS A 241 7.09 12.74 13.79
CA CYS A 241 7.03 13.39 12.48
C CYS A 241 8.24 14.30 12.37
N ASP A 242 9.09 14.14 11.35
CA ASP A 242 10.28 14.97 11.21
C ASP A 242 10.77 15.10 9.77
N PHE A 243 11.69 16.04 9.54
CA PHE A 243 12.41 16.19 8.27
C PHE A 243 13.45 15.09 8.09
N TYR A 244 13.72 14.75 6.84
CA TYR A 244 14.75 13.78 6.52
C TYR A 244 15.30 13.98 5.11
N VAL A 245 16.47 13.42 4.85
CA VAL A 245 16.96 13.18 3.49
C VAL A 245 17.60 11.80 3.46
N GLN A 246 17.32 10.99 2.45
CA GLN A 246 17.84 9.62 2.39
C GLN A 246 17.96 9.10 0.97
N SER A 247 18.98 8.28 0.69
CA SER A 247 19.08 7.53 -0.56
C SER A 247 18.31 6.22 -0.47
N ILE A 248 17.76 5.73 -1.59
CA ILE A 248 17.04 4.45 -1.58
C ILE A 248 17.99 3.27 -1.34
N VAL A 249 19.24 3.43 -1.77
CA VAL A 249 20.33 2.45 -1.59
C VAL A 249 20.57 2.16 -0.11
N ASP A 250 20.38 3.16 0.77
CA ASP A 250 20.63 3.02 2.21
C ASP A 250 19.58 2.14 2.92
N VAL A 251 18.42 1.96 2.27
CA VAL A 251 17.23 1.29 2.83
C VAL A 251 16.94 -0.05 2.16
N SER A 252 17.54 -0.32 0.99
CA SER A 252 17.16 -1.45 0.15
C SER A 252 17.45 -2.83 0.76
N SER A 253 18.36 -2.89 1.72
CA SER A 253 18.70 -4.10 2.47
C SER A 253 17.82 -4.33 3.71
N ARG A 254 16.91 -3.42 4.04
CA ARG A 254 16.16 -3.42 5.31
C ARG A 254 14.73 -3.90 5.11
N ASN A 255 14.36 -4.96 5.85
CA ASN A 255 13.05 -5.60 5.82
C ASN A 255 12.14 -5.25 7.02
N TYR A 256 12.64 -4.48 7.99
CA TYR A 256 11.90 -4.05 9.19
C TYR A 256 11.28 -2.66 9.08
N THR A 257 11.46 -2.01 7.92
CA THR A 257 10.84 -0.72 7.64
C THR A 257 9.35 -0.90 7.34
N GLY A 258 8.59 0.19 7.47
CA GLY A 258 7.17 0.20 7.13
C GLY A 258 6.88 0.20 5.62
N GLY A 259 7.89 0.07 4.76
CA GLY A 259 7.80 0.30 3.31
C GLY A 259 8.72 1.44 2.86
N ALA A 260 9.00 1.46 1.55
CA ALA A 260 9.96 2.40 0.96
C ALA A 260 9.32 3.51 0.10
N PHE A 261 7.99 3.64 0.11
CA PHE A 261 7.27 4.57 -0.75
C PHE A 261 7.70 6.03 -0.48
N ASN A 262 8.01 6.76 -1.56
CA ASN A 262 8.47 8.15 -1.54
C ASN A 262 9.67 8.43 -0.59
N ARG A 263 10.40 7.38 -0.16
CA ARG A 263 11.52 7.53 0.78
C ARG A 263 12.76 8.12 0.10
N HIS A 264 12.96 7.85 -1.19
CA HIS A 264 14.09 8.37 -1.95
C HIS A 264 14.07 9.90 -2.10
N VAL A 265 15.19 10.54 -1.76
CA VAL A 265 15.48 11.92 -2.14
C VAL A 265 16.70 11.89 -3.06
N ASN A 266 16.62 12.50 -4.24
CA ASN A 266 17.74 12.53 -5.20
C ASN A 266 18.95 13.31 -4.66
N TRP A 267 20.14 13.11 -5.23
CA TRP A 267 21.38 13.69 -4.69
C TRP A 267 21.32 15.22 -4.54
N LEU A 268 20.83 15.93 -5.56
CA LEU A 268 20.68 17.40 -5.52
C LEU A 268 19.77 17.85 -4.37
N GLY A 269 18.62 17.20 -4.20
CA GLY A 269 17.69 17.48 -3.12
C GLY A 269 18.30 17.20 -1.76
N ARG A 270 19.08 16.12 -1.60
CA ARG A 270 19.77 15.82 -0.33
C ARG A 270 20.77 16.90 0.04
N VAL A 271 21.59 17.35 -0.91
CA VAL A 271 22.57 18.42 -0.70
C VAL A 271 21.88 19.75 -0.38
N PHE A 272 20.90 20.13 -1.20
CA PHE A 272 20.17 21.38 -1.04
C PHE A 272 19.45 21.47 0.31
N TRP A 273 18.64 20.47 0.65
CA TRP A 273 17.86 20.52 1.89
C TRP A 273 18.74 20.44 3.14
N ARG A 274 19.84 19.67 3.11
CA ARG A 274 20.82 19.68 4.21
C ARG A 274 21.38 21.08 4.42
N ALA A 275 21.91 21.70 3.37
CA ALA A 275 22.50 23.03 3.46
C ALA A 275 21.48 24.08 3.91
N TRP A 276 20.24 24.01 3.41
CA TRP A 276 19.18 24.93 3.78
C TRP A 276 18.83 24.87 5.27
N PHE A 277 18.62 23.67 5.80
CA PHE A 277 18.20 23.48 7.19
C PHE A 277 19.36 23.62 8.19
N ASP A 278 20.61 23.43 7.75
CA ASP A 278 21.78 23.66 8.59
C ASP A 278 21.92 25.13 9.03
N VAL A 279 21.43 26.08 8.21
CA VAL A 279 21.34 27.51 8.57
C VAL A 279 20.47 27.72 9.83
N ASP A 280 19.41 26.92 9.98
CA ASP A 280 18.51 26.92 11.14
C ASP A 280 18.97 25.97 12.27
N ARG A 281 20.16 25.38 12.16
CA ARG A 281 20.69 24.32 13.04
C ARG A 281 19.78 23.09 13.13
N VAL A 282 19.06 22.79 12.06
CA VAL A 282 18.21 21.60 11.93
C VAL A 282 18.95 20.57 11.10
N SER A 283 19.33 19.44 11.72
CA SER A 283 20.14 18.44 11.05
C SER A 283 19.28 17.40 10.33
N LEU A 284 19.17 17.55 9.00
CA LEU A 284 18.52 16.58 8.12
C LEU A 284 19.47 15.42 7.81
N GLU A 285 19.48 14.44 8.70
CA GLU A 285 20.28 13.21 8.52
C GLU A 285 19.43 11.95 8.54
N ALA A 286 19.72 11.03 7.61
CA ALA A 286 19.06 9.73 7.51
C ALA A 286 19.18 8.91 8.81
N ALA A 287 20.32 9.04 9.50
CA ALA A 287 20.65 8.30 10.72
C ALA A 287 19.61 8.48 11.84
N ARG A 288 18.94 9.63 11.91
CA ARG A 288 17.91 9.90 12.94
C ARG A 288 16.70 8.98 12.80
N ARG A 289 16.15 8.90 11.58
CA ARG A 289 15.05 7.98 11.24
C ARG A 289 15.51 6.53 11.32
N ASP A 290 16.73 6.25 10.87
CA ASP A 290 17.28 4.89 10.85
C ASP A 290 17.45 4.33 12.26
N TYR A 291 17.98 5.13 13.18
CA TYR A 291 18.15 4.73 14.58
C TYR A 291 16.79 4.57 15.28
N LEU A 292 15.82 5.45 14.98
CA LEU A 292 14.45 5.31 15.46
C LEU A 292 13.82 3.98 15.00
N GLU A 293 13.89 3.68 13.71
CA GLU A 293 13.36 2.43 13.12
C GLU A 293 14.14 1.18 13.58
N TYR A 294 15.38 1.33 14.02
CA TYR A 294 16.18 0.25 14.63
C TYR A 294 15.78 -0.01 16.10
N ARG A 295 15.42 1.04 16.84
CA ARG A 295 15.08 0.94 18.27
C ARG A 295 13.63 0.57 18.56
N PHE A 296 12.74 0.81 17.61
CA PHE A 296 11.30 0.60 17.76
C PHE A 296 10.73 -0.30 16.66
N GLY A 297 9.67 -1.04 16.99
CA GLY A 297 8.88 -1.77 16.00
C GLY A 297 8.02 -0.82 15.18
N THR A 298 8.09 -0.91 13.85
CA THR A 298 7.33 -0.03 12.95
C THR A 298 5.89 -0.50 12.80
N VAL A 299 4.93 0.28 13.28
CA VAL A 299 3.49 0.04 13.08
C VAL A 299 3.04 0.70 11.76
N ILE A 300 3.25 2.01 11.62
CA ILE A 300 2.98 2.75 10.38
C ILE A 300 4.17 3.65 10.09
N SER A 301 4.55 3.73 8.83
CA SER A 301 5.48 4.76 8.35
C SER A 301 4.92 5.39 7.08
N ALA A 302 5.22 6.65 6.84
CA ALA A 302 4.94 7.34 5.59
C ALA A 302 6.02 8.39 5.32
N SER A 303 6.32 8.63 4.04
CA SER A 303 7.24 9.68 3.61
C SER A 303 6.51 10.58 2.62
N GLU A 304 6.61 11.89 2.81
CA GLU A 304 5.81 12.88 2.08
C GLU A 304 6.68 14.09 1.70
N ARG A 305 6.11 14.98 0.88
CA ARG A 305 6.77 16.21 0.41
C ARG A 305 5.88 17.41 0.65
N ASN A 306 6.43 18.45 1.27
CA ASN A 306 5.75 19.73 1.38
C ASN A 306 6.02 20.59 0.15
N TYR A 307 5.21 20.44 -0.90
CA TYR A 307 5.36 21.16 -2.18
C TYR A 307 5.07 22.66 -2.10
N LEU A 308 4.35 23.13 -1.06
CA LEU A 308 4.09 24.57 -0.88
C LEU A 308 5.39 25.37 -0.67
N LEU A 309 6.45 24.72 -0.19
CA LEU A 309 7.75 25.32 0.10
C LEU A 309 8.88 24.62 -0.67
N GLY A 310 8.61 24.17 -1.89
CA GLY A 310 9.64 23.59 -2.77
C GLY A 310 9.84 22.08 -2.66
N GLY A 311 8.99 21.36 -1.92
CA GLY A 311 9.04 19.90 -1.81
C GLY A 311 9.89 19.42 -0.64
N ILE A 312 9.77 20.07 0.52
CA ILE A 312 10.54 19.72 1.73
C ILE A 312 10.21 18.26 2.14
N PRO A 313 11.20 17.37 2.24
CA PRO A 313 10.99 15.99 2.65
C PRO A 313 10.74 15.86 4.14
N TYR A 314 9.64 15.20 4.51
CA TYR A 314 9.32 14.83 5.88
C TYR A 314 8.76 13.40 5.94
N TYR A 315 8.82 12.80 7.12
CA TYR A 315 8.27 11.47 7.37
C TYR A 315 7.36 11.49 8.59
N ILE A 316 6.47 10.51 8.63
CA ILE A 316 5.64 10.18 9.79
C ILE A 316 5.98 8.73 10.17
N PHE A 317 6.16 8.49 11.45
CA PHE A 317 6.45 7.19 12.04
C PHE A 317 5.55 6.98 13.24
N VAL A 318 4.83 5.87 13.25
CA VAL A 318 4.11 5.35 14.41
C VAL A 318 4.75 4.03 14.77
N GLY A 319 5.29 3.96 15.98
CA GLY A 319 6.02 2.81 16.48
C GLY A 319 5.48 2.28 17.81
N CYS A 320 6.00 1.12 18.18
CA CYS A 320 5.79 0.47 19.48
C CYS A 320 7.13 -0.08 19.98
N GLN A 321 7.20 -0.52 21.25
CA GLN A 321 8.46 -1.11 21.72
C GLN A 321 8.78 -2.35 20.86
N LYS A 322 10.04 -2.47 20.44
CA LYS A 322 10.49 -3.61 19.63
C LYS A 322 10.25 -4.96 20.33
N ASP A 323 10.20 -4.91 21.67
CA ASP A 323 10.04 -6.01 22.61
C ASP A 323 8.60 -6.23 23.11
N SER A 324 7.62 -5.42 22.69
CA SER A 324 6.21 -5.63 23.04
C SER A 324 5.70 -7.00 22.62
N THR A 325 6.32 -7.60 21.60
CA THR A 325 6.05 -8.97 21.14
C THR A 325 6.95 -10.01 21.83
N THR A 326 8.06 -9.63 22.49
CA THR A 326 9.14 -10.56 22.87
C THR A 326 8.98 -11.26 24.22
N HIS A 327 8.18 -10.78 25.17
CA HIS A 327 7.79 -11.61 26.33
C HIS A 327 6.94 -12.84 25.94
N SER A 328 6.51 -12.92 24.67
CA SER A 328 5.89 -14.07 24.01
C SER A 328 6.56 -14.42 22.67
N GLY A 329 7.77 -13.91 22.40
CA GLY A 329 8.29 -13.68 21.04
C GLY A 329 8.42 -14.90 20.14
N ARG A 330 9.02 -15.99 20.64
CA ARG A 330 9.17 -17.22 19.85
C ARG A 330 7.82 -17.89 19.61
N GLU A 331 7.01 -17.98 20.65
CA GLU A 331 5.67 -18.57 20.60
C GLU A 331 4.71 -17.78 19.71
N ALA A 332 4.78 -16.45 19.72
CA ALA A 332 3.97 -15.58 18.86
C ALA A 332 4.40 -15.69 17.39
N ILE A 333 5.71 -15.72 17.12
CA ILE A 333 6.26 -15.95 15.77
C ILE A 333 5.86 -17.34 15.26
N GLU A 334 5.92 -18.37 16.10
CA GLU A 334 5.51 -19.74 15.76
C GLU A 334 3.98 -19.84 15.53
N LYS A 335 3.16 -19.17 16.35
CA LYS A 335 1.71 -19.05 16.15
C LYS A 335 1.37 -18.39 14.82
N LEU A 336 2.04 -17.28 14.49
CA LEU A 336 1.88 -16.61 13.20
C LEU A 336 2.33 -17.51 12.05
N ASN A 337 3.47 -18.18 12.18
CA ASN A 337 3.95 -19.11 11.17
C ASN A 337 2.94 -20.25 10.92
N ALA A 338 2.43 -20.88 11.98
CA ALA A 338 1.42 -21.93 11.87
C ALA A 338 0.13 -21.44 11.20
N SER A 339 -0.29 -20.23 11.54
CA SER A 339 -1.43 -19.53 10.95
C SER A 339 -1.23 -19.19 9.46
N PHE A 340 0.01 -18.98 9.01
CA PHE A 340 0.33 -18.70 7.61
C PHE A 340 0.51 -19.96 6.76
N THR A 341 0.98 -21.07 7.35
CA THR A 341 1.31 -22.31 6.63
C THR A 341 0.25 -23.41 6.71
N GLU A 342 -0.91 -23.16 7.34
CA GLU A 342 -1.95 -24.19 7.59
C GLU A 342 -1.44 -25.37 8.45
N SER A 343 -0.57 -25.07 9.42
CA SER A 343 -0.03 -26.07 10.34
C SER A 343 -1.05 -26.42 11.45
N PRO A 344 -1.29 -27.70 11.76
CA PRO A 344 -2.32 -28.14 12.73
C PRO A 344 -1.93 -27.92 14.20
N TYR A 345 -0.71 -27.44 14.49
CA TYR A 345 -0.06 -27.70 15.78
C TYR A 345 -0.40 -26.77 16.95
N LEU A 346 -1.31 -25.79 16.84
CA LEU A 346 -1.57 -24.88 17.96
C LEU A 346 -3.06 -24.48 18.04
N SER A 347 -3.89 -25.38 18.57
CA SER A 347 -5.10 -24.94 19.30
C SER A 347 -4.70 -24.61 20.75
N PRO A 348 -5.25 -23.56 21.40
CA PRO A 348 -4.83 -23.13 22.73
C PRO A 348 -4.98 -24.16 23.87
N ALA A 349 -5.71 -25.26 23.67
CA ALA A 349 -6.17 -26.10 24.77
C ALA A 349 -5.22 -27.24 25.19
N ASN A 350 -4.35 -27.75 24.30
CA ASN A 350 -3.69 -29.07 24.52
C ASN A 350 -2.15 -29.06 24.37
N HIS A 351 -1.52 -27.91 24.59
CA HIS A 351 -0.11 -27.64 24.27
C HIS A 351 0.94 -28.62 24.87
N ARG A 352 0.76 -29.14 26.09
CA ARG A 352 1.82 -29.91 26.77
C ARG A 352 1.93 -31.38 26.35
N LYS A 353 0.82 -32.04 26.01
CA LYS A 353 0.82 -33.49 25.73
C LYS A 353 1.27 -33.83 24.30
N GLU A 354 1.10 -32.90 23.35
CA GLU A 354 1.34 -33.17 21.93
C GLU A 354 2.77 -32.81 21.47
N MET A 355 3.50 -31.99 22.25
CA MET A 355 4.93 -31.72 22.03
C MET A 355 5.81 -32.97 22.24
N GLU A 356 5.45 -33.86 23.18
CA GLU A 356 6.18 -35.11 23.41
C GLU A 356 6.09 -36.07 22.20
N THR A 357 5.03 -35.95 21.39
CA THR A 357 4.85 -36.76 20.18
C THR A 357 5.57 -36.15 18.96
N ALA A 358 5.80 -34.84 18.94
CA ALA A 358 6.37 -34.08 17.82
C ALA A 358 7.89 -34.29 17.62
N VAL A 359 8.62 -34.63 18.69
CA VAL A 359 10.07 -34.91 18.62
C VAL A 359 10.38 -36.15 17.75
N VAL A 360 9.39 -37.02 17.50
CA VAL A 360 9.57 -38.30 16.81
C VAL A 360 9.40 -38.21 15.28
N ASN A 361 8.77 -37.17 14.72
CA ASN A 361 8.46 -37.08 13.28
C ASN A 361 9.08 -35.85 12.61
N SER A 362 10.39 -35.87 12.37
CA SER A 362 11.12 -34.85 11.61
C SER A 362 10.75 -34.89 10.12
N THR A 363 9.74 -34.12 9.72
CA THR A 363 9.58 -33.63 8.34
C THR A 363 10.06 -32.18 8.32
N GLN A 364 10.87 -31.77 7.34
CA GLN A 364 11.31 -30.36 7.20
C GLN A 364 10.14 -29.40 7.42
N GLU A 365 10.16 -28.63 8.50
CA GLU A 365 9.07 -27.72 8.85
C GLU A 365 8.89 -26.66 7.76
N ILE A 366 7.70 -26.61 7.16
CA ILE A 366 7.33 -25.57 6.19
C ILE A 366 7.26 -24.23 6.93
N LYS A 367 8.04 -23.26 6.46
CA LYS A 367 8.16 -21.93 7.07
C LYS A 367 7.62 -20.85 6.13
N SER A 368 6.92 -19.88 6.71
CA SER A 368 6.46 -18.68 6.00
C SER A 368 7.61 -17.71 5.77
N LYS A 369 7.48 -16.83 4.77
CA LYS A 369 8.47 -15.75 4.54
C LYS A 369 8.61 -14.82 5.74
N ALA A 370 7.49 -14.56 6.43
CA ALA A 370 7.49 -13.78 7.66
C ALA A 370 8.39 -14.43 8.73
N TYR A 371 8.26 -15.75 8.93
CA TYR A 371 9.09 -16.50 9.87
C TYR A 371 10.57 -16.46 9.49
N GLU A 372 10.91 -16.74 8.23
CA GLU A 372 12.30 -16.69 7.74
C GLU A 372 12.92 -15.31 7.97
N SER A 373 12.19 -14.25 7.61
CA SER A 373 12.65 -12.88 7.82
C SER A 373 12.76 -12.52 9.30
N ALA A 374 11.87 -13.01 10.16
CA ALA A 374 11.94 -12.81 11.60
C ALA A 374 13.17 -13.47 12.21
N VAL A 375 13.48 -14.72 11.82
CA VAL A 375 14.66 -15.43 12.31
C VAL A 375 15.96 -14.70 11.91
N ILE A 376 16.05 -14.25 10.65
CA ILE A 376 17.20 -13.48 10.18
C ILE A 376 17.37 -12.20 11.01
N ASN A 377 16.28 -11.45 11.21
CA ASN A 377 16.34 -10.19 11.95
C ASN A 377 16.71 -10.40 13.42
N LEU A 378 16.09 -11.36 14.10
CA LEU A 378 16.43 -11.68 15.48
C LEU A 378 17.88 -12.11 15.64
N SER A 379 18.41 -12.89 14.69
CA SER A 379 19.83 -13.31 14.71
C SER A 379 20.81 -12.14 14.54
N ALA A 380 20.38 -11.08 13.85
CA ALA A 380 21.15 -9.86 13.61
C ALA A 380 20.81 -8.74 14.62
N ASN A 381 20.02 -9.01 15.67
CA ASN A 381 19.51 -8.01 16.62
C ASN A 381 18.82 -6.81 15.93
N LEU A 382 18.12 -7.09 14.83
CA LEU A 382 17.28 -6.14 14.11
C LEU A 382 15.81 -6.29 14.55
N PRO A 383 14.99 -5.22 14.46
CA PRO A 383 13.56 -5.32 14.69
C PRO A 383 12.89 -6.31 13.74
N LEU A 384 11.74 -6.84 14.12
CA LEU A 384 10.95 -7.70 13.24
C LEU A 384 10.41 -6.89 12.03
N PRO A 385 10.03 -7.55 10.93
CA PRO A 385 9.27 -6.91 9.87
C PRO A 385 8.04 -6.15 10.39
N SER A 386 7.70 -5.02 9.76
CA SER A 386 6.56 -4.17 10.18
C SER A 386 5.22 -4.92 10.24
N SER A 387 5.07 -6.02 9.49
CA SER A 387 3.91 -6.92 9.53
C SER A 387 3.67 -7.58 10.90
N PHE A 388 4.69 -7.69 11.76
CA PHE A 388 4.58 -8.27 13.10
C PHE A 388 4.07 -7.30 14.16
N TYR A 389 4.09 -6.00 13.85
CA TYR A 389 3.65 -4.93 14.76
C TYR A 389 2.28 -4.36 14.38
N GLN A 390 1.62 -4.95 13.37
CA GLN A 390 0.28 -4.55 12.95
C GLN A 390 -0.77 -5.08 13.93
N ASN A 391 -1.91 -4.38 14.03
CA ASN A 391 -3.04 -4.88 14.81
C ASN A 391 -3.67 -6.13 14.17
N HIS A 392 -3.59 -6.24 12.84
CA HIS A 392 -4.16 -7.35 12.05
C HIS A 392 -3.08 -8.03 11.22
N HIS A 393 -3.10 -9.36 11.21
CA HIS A 393 -2.08 -10.18 10.54
C HIS A 393 -2.63 -10.85 9.27
N HIS A 394 -3.58 -10.20 8.57
CA HIS A 394 -4.11 -10.71 7.30
C HIS A 394 -3.07 -10.65 6.18
N ARG A 395 -2.25 -9.60 6.17
CA ARG A 395 -1.22 -9.34 5.18
C ARG A 395 0.09 -10.04 5.56
N ILE A 396 0.53 -11.00 4.75
CA ILE A 396 1.78 -11.72 4.99
C ILE A 396 2.95 -10.86 4.48
N PHE A 397 4.06 -10.89 5.21
CA PHE A 397 5.29 -10.19 4.86
C PHE A 397 5.74 -10.50 3.43
N TYR A 398 6.08 -9.46 2.69
CA TYR A 398 6.75 -9.51 1.39
C TYR A 398 7.76 -8.36 1.32
N ASN A 399 8.79 -8.52 0.47
CA ASN A 399 9.76 -7.46 0.21
C ASN A 399 9.26 -6.62 -0.97
N ASP A 400 8.83 -5.39 -0.71
CA ASP A 400 8.27 -4.45 -1.69
C ASP A 400 9.29 -3.91 -2.72
N LEU A 401 10.58 -4.14 -2.49
CA LEU A 401 11.66 -3.67 -3.37
C LEU A 401 12.09 -4.68 -4.44
N LEU A 402 11.59 -5.91 -4.40
CA LEU A 402 11.95 -6.90 -5.42
C LEU A 402 11.41 -6.48 -6.81
N PRO A 403 12.19 -6.65 -7.90
CA PRO A 403 11.77 -6.29 -9.26
C PRO A 403 10.40 -6.86 -9.65
N LYS A 404 10.10 -8.09 -9.22
CA LYS A 404 8.82 -8.74 -9.50
C LYS A 404 7.60 -8.05 -8.88
N HIS A 405 7.79 -7.22 -7.86
CA HIS A 405 6.73 -6.44 -7.23
C HIS A 405 6.70 -4.99 -7.73
N THR A 406 7.84 -4.43 -8.14
CA THR A 406 7.94 -3.06 -8.64
C THR A 406 7.62 -2.91 -10.13
N GLN A 407 7.63 -4.00 -10.90
CA GLN A 407 7.33 -4.02 -12.34
C GLN A 407 5.98 -3.41 -12.75
N PHE A 408 5.03 -3.29 -11.80
CA PHE A 408 3.69 -2.74 -12.05
C PHE A 408 3.60 -1.21 -11.91
N GLY A 409 4.70 -0.53 -11.57
CA GLY A 409 4.74 0.94 -11.52
C GLY A 409 3.80 1.57 -10.49
N ASN A 410 3.62 0.94 -9.32
CA ASN A 410 2.68 1.36 -8.27
C ASN A 410 1.23 1.48 -8.77
N GLU A 411 0.83 0.61 -9.69
CA GLU A 411 -0.51 0.60 -10.24
C GLU A 411 -1.13 -0.80 -10.13
N TYR A 412 -2.40 -0.88 -9.73
CA TYR A 412 -3.18 -2.12 -9.88
C TYR A 412 -3.79 -2.18 -11.28
N ILE A 413 -4.05 -3.40 -11.78
CA ILE A 413 -4.60 -3.58 -13.12
C ILE A 413 -6.13 -3.40 -13.11
N TYR A 414 -6.80 -3.97 -12.11
CA TYR A 414 -8.26 -4.05 -12.06
C TYR A 414 -8.82 -3.41 -10.79
N ALA A 415 -9.80 -2.52 -10.93
CA ALA A 415 -10.52 -1.93 -9.80
C ALA A 415 -11.71 -2.78 -9.32
N PHE A 416 -12.08 -3.80 -10.10
CA PHE A 416 -13.17 -4.76 -9.87
C PHE A 416 -12.88 -6.09 -10.57
N ASN A 417 -13.51 -7.18 -10.13
CA ASN A 417 -13.35 -8.51 -10.73
C ASN A 417 -14.18 -8.70 -12.01
N TRP A 418 -13.70 -9.53 -12.93
CA TRP A 418 -14.36 -9.89 -14.21
C TRP A 418 -14.90 -11.33 -14.20
N GLU A 419 -15.15 -11.90 -13.02
CA GLU A 419 -15.59 -13.28 -12.86
C GLU A 419 -16.84 -13.33 -12.01
N ASP A 420 -17.91 -13.95 -12.53
CA ASP A 420 -19.19 -13.99 -11.86
C ASP A 420 -19.17 -14.90 -10.60
N PRO A 421 -19.24 -14.33 -9.37
CA PRO A 421 -19.22 -15.14 -8.17
C PRO A 421 -20.48 -16.00 -7.99
N ARG A 422 -21.60 -15.69 -8.69
CA ARG A 422 -22.80 -16.53 -8.65
C ARG A 422 -22.53 -17.90 -9.26
N VAL A 423 -21.73 -17.94 -10.31
CA VAL A 423 -21.32 -19.20 -10.96
C VAL A 423 -20.35 -19.95 -10.05
N ASP A 424 -19.42 -19.25 -9.41
CA ASP A 424 -18.50 -19.84 -8.44
C ASP A 424 -19.23 -20.53 -7.30
N HIS A 425 -20.21 -19.87 -6.66
CA HIS A 425 -20.99 -20.48 -5.57
C HIS A 425 -21.73 -21.73 -6.00
N ARG A 426 -22.31 -21.73 -7.20
CA ARG A 426 -23.02 -22.88 -7.75
C ARG A 426 -22.10 -24.05 -8.05
N LEU A 427 -20.90 -23.79 -8.56
CA LEU A 427 -19.93 -24.82 -8.96
C LEU A 427 -19.11 -25.35 -7.79
N LEU A 428 -18.72 -24.46 -6.88
CA LEU A 428 -17.83 -24.78 -5.76
C LEU A 428 -18.59 -25.23 -4.52
N ASP A 429 -19.83 -24.83 -4.31
CA ASP A 429 -20.61 -25.17 -3.11
C ASP A 429 -19.80 -24.99 -1.80
N ILE A 430 -19.27 -23.78 -1.60
CA ILE A 430 -18.32 -23.46 -0.53
C ILE A 430 -18.93 -23.74 0.86
N LYS A 431 -18.21 -24.52 1.65
CA LYS A 431 -18.54 -24.94 3.03
C LYS A 431 -17.63 -24.28 4.06
N ARG A 432 -17.97 -24.47 5.34
CA ARG A 432 -17.22 -23.88 6.47
C ARG A 432 -15.87 -24.54 6.72
N ASP A 433 -15.67 -25.79 6.29
CA ASP A 433 -14.40 -26.51 6.41
C ASP A 433 -13.45 -26.26 5.23
N ASP A 434 -13.91 -25.55 4.20
CA ASP A 434 -13.10 -25.28 3.01
C ASP A 434 -11.91 -24.38 3.30
N VAL A 435 -10.79 -24.71 2.66
CA VAL A 435 -9.59 -23.87 2.55
C VAL A 435 -9.39 -23.55 1.09
N ILE A 436 -9.58 -22.28 0.77
CA ILE A 436 -9.65 -21.77 -0.59
C ILE A 436 -8.35 -21.04 -0.89
N LEU A 437 -7.68 -21.41 -1.97
CA LEU A 437 -6.67 -20.57 -2.61
C LEU A 437 -7.34 -19.84 -3.77
N ALA A 438 -7.22 -18.52 -3.86
CA ALA A 438 -7.81 -17.75 -4.94
C ALA A 438 -6.91 -16.56 -5.32
N ILE A 439 -6.85 -16.24 -6.60
CA ILE A 439 -6.18 -15.01 -7.05
C ILE A 439 -6.93 -13.80 -6.50
N THR A 440 -6.20 -12.80 -5.98
CA THR A 440 -6.81 -11.62 -5.35
C THR A 440 -7.60 -10.80 -6.35
N SER A 441 -6.97 -10.41 -7.48
CA SER A 441 -7.54 -9.42 -8.40
C SER A 441 -7.97 -8.16 -7.63
N ALA A 442 -9.18 -7.62 -7.84
CA ALA A 442 -9.69 -6.49 -7.07
C ALA A 442 -10.22 -6.86 -5.67
N GLY A 443 -10.22 -8.15 -5.31
CA GLY A 443 -10.68 -8.66 -4.02
C GLY A 443 -12.20 -8.84 -3.88
N ASP A 444 -13.00 -8.60 -4.93
CA ASP A 444 -14.46 -8.70 -4.85
C ASP A 444 -14.91 -10.13 -4.56
N ASN A 445 -14.36 -11.11 -5.29
CA ASN A 445 -14.70 -12.51 -5.12
C ASN A 445 -14.17 -13.09 -3.81
N ILE A 446 -13.03 -12.58 -3.31
CA ILE A 446 -12.51 -12.94 -1.98
C ILE A 446 -13.53 -12.58 -0.90
N LEU A 447 -14.06 -11.35 -0.93
CA LEU A 447 -15.12 -10.92 0.00
C LEU A 447 -16.39 -11.72 -0.17
N ASP A 448 -16.71 -12.12 -1.40
CA ASP A 448 -17.89 -12.95 -1.70
C ASP A 448 -17.76 -14.38 -1.13
N TYR A 449 -16.58 -14.98 -1.22
CA TYR A 449 -16.31 -16.29 -0.62
C TYR A 449 -16.33 -16.22 0.92
N LEU A 450 -15.77 -15.15 1.52
CA LEU A 450 -15.79 -14.95 2.98
C LEU A 450 -17.21 -14.85 3.56
N GLN A 451 -18.20 -14.42 2.76
CA GLN A 451 -19.61 -14.47 3.15
C GLN A 451 -20.15 -15.88 3.33
N LYS A 452 -19.43 -16.95 2.94
CA LYS A 452 -19.78 -18.34 3.28
C LYS A 452 -19.11 -18.84 4.55
N SER A 453 -18.26 -18.02 5.17
CA SER A 453 -17.47 -18.35 6.35
C SER A 453 -16.65 -19.65 6.18
N PRO A 454 -15.88 -19.79 5.08
CA PRO A 454 -14.93 -20.90 4.95
C PRO A 454 -13.87 -20.82 6.05
N ARG A 455 -13.19 -21.95 6.30
CA ARG A 455 -12.15 -22.02 7.34
C ARG A 455 -11.02 -21.06 7.04
N ARG A 456 -10.60 -20.98 5.76
CA ARG A 456 -9.54 -20.08 5.32
C ARG A 456 -9.68 -19.69 3.85
N VAL A 457 -9.31 -18.46 3.52
CA VAL A 457 -9.12 -17.97 2.15
C VAL A 457 -7.70 -17.39 2.05
N HIS A 458 -6.89 -18.00 1.18
CA HIS A 458 -5.59 -17.50 0.75
C HIS A 458 -5.78 -16.71 -0.55
N ALA A 459 -5.83 -15.38 -0.43
CA ALA A 459 -5.83 -14.46 -1.55
C ALA A 459 -4.38 -14.25 -2.03
N VAL A 460 -4.11 -14.47 -3.31
CA VAL A 460 -2.75 -14.44 -3.88
C VAL A 460 -2.69 -13.47 -5.06
N ASP A 461 -1.72 -12.56 -5.04
CA ASP A 461 -1.43 -11.71 -6.21
C ASP A 461 0.05 -11.35 -6.25
N LEU A 462 0.63 -11.28 -7.44
CA LEU A 462 2.00 -10.83 -7.62
C LEU A 462 2.11 -9.31 -7.46
N ASN A 463 1.06 -8.57 -7.85
CA ASN A 463 0.99 -7.12 -7.79
C ASN A 463 0.59 -6.65 -6.39
N PRO A 464 1.48 -5.96 -5.65
CA PRO A 464 1.15 -5.46 -4.32
C PRO A 464 -0.07 -4.53 -4.30
N ASN A 465 -0.32 -3.78 -5.38
CA ASN A 465 -1.36 -2.76 -5.44
C ASN A 465 -2.78 -3.35 -5.51
N GLN A 466 -2.94 -4.51 -6.16
CA GLN A 466 -4.20 -5.27 -6.15
C GLN A 466 -4.57 -5.69 -4.73
N ASN A 467 -3.56 -6.19 -4.04
CA ASN A 467 -3.65 -6.56 -2.66
C ASN A 467 -3.89 -5.37 -1.70
N HIS A 468 -3.32 -4.19 -1.96
CA HIS A 468 -3.64 -2.97 -1.21
C HIS A 468 -5.11 -2.56 -1.37
N LEU A 469 -5.74 -2.84 -2.51
CA LEU A 469 -7.18 -2.63 -2.71
C LEU A 469 -8.03 -3.61 -1.90
N LEU A 470 -7.65 -4.88 -1.81
CA LEU A 470 -8.29 -5.83 -0.90
C LEU A 470 -8.14 -5.38 0.57
N GLU A 471 -6.94 -4.97 0.99
CA GLU A 471 -6.72 -4.45 2.35
C GLU A 471 -7.60 -3.23 2.66
N LEU A 472 -7.75 -2.29 1.71
CA LEU A 472 -8.63 -1.12 1.89
C LEU A 472 -10.09 -1.53 2.09
N LYS A 473 -10.57 -2.52 1.32
CA LYS A 473 -11.93 -3.05 1.49
C LYS A 473 -12.11 -3.68 2.86
N VAL A 474 -11.19 -4.55 3.28
CA VAL A 474 -11.20 -5.20 4.60
C VAL A 474 -11.18 -4.17 5.73
N ALA A 475 -10.26 -3.21 5.70
CA ALA A 475 -10.18 -2.12 6.67
C ALA A 475 -11.49 -1.30 6.74
N SER A 476 -12.13 -1.06 5.59
CA SER A 476 -13.40 -0.34 5.52
C SER A 476 -14.55 -1.10 6.17
N PHE A 477 -14.62 -2.43 6.02
CA PHE A 477 -15.61 -3.24 6.72
C PHE A 477 -15.36 -3.29 8.24
N MET A 478 -14.10 -3.26 8.67
CA MET A 478 -13.76 -3.25 10.09
C MET A 478 -14.05 -1.91 10.79
N ALA A 479 -13.88 -0.79 10.09
CA ALA A 479 -13.86 0.55 10.73
C ALA A 479 -15.03 1.47 10.38
N LEU A 480 -15.71 1.24 9.25
CA LEU A 480 -16.71 2.17 8.68
C LEU A 480 -18.10 1.55 8.63
N GLY A 481 -19.13 2.40 8.70
CA GLY A 481 -20.50 1.98 8.43
C GLY A 481 -20.80 1.87 6.93
N HIS A 482 -21.88 1.16 6.59
CA HIS A 482 -22.27 0.88 5.20
C HIS A 482 -22.33 2.10 4.29
N ARG A 483 -22.76 3.26 4.82
CA ARG A 483 -22.85 4.50 4.05
C ARG A 483 -21.50 4.92 3.47
N ASP A 484 -20.44 4.87 4.28
CA ASP A 484 -19.12 5.34 3.86
C ASP A 484 -18.44 4.25 3.00
N VAL A 485 -18.66 2.97 3.30
CA VAL A 485 -18.26 1.84 2.42
C VAL A 485 -18.91 1.97 1.04
N TRP A 486 -20.20 2.31 0.97
CA TRP A 486 -20.92 2.51 -0.29
C TRP A 486 -20.38 3.71 -1.07
N LYS A 487 -20.01 4.80 -0.41
CA LYS A 487 -19.39 5.92 -1.12
C LYS A 487 -18.05 5.50 -1.74
N ILE A 488 -17.19 4.86 -0.95
CA ILE A 488 -15.84 4.47 -1.40
C ILE A 488 -15.91 3.44 -2.55
N PHE A 489 -16.74 2.39 -2.44
CA PHE A 489 -16.76 1.26 -3.38
C PHE A 489 -18.06 1.08 -4.17
N GLY A 490 -19.12 1.82 -3.86
CA GLY A 490 -20.33 1.88 -4.68
C GLY A 490 -20.20 3.00 -5.70
N GLU A 491 -19.95 4.21 -5.21
CA GLU A 491 -19.80 5.43 -6.01
C GLU A 491 -18.36 5.65 -6.51
N GLY A 492 -17.39 4.93 -5.94
CA GLY A 492 -15.97 5.09 -6.27
C GLY A 492 -15.36 6.40 -5.75
N LYS A 493 -16.08 7.15 -4.88
CA LYS A 493 -15.71 8.50 -4.44
C LYS A 493 -16.06 8.73 -2.98
N HIS A 494 -15.23 9.50 -2.29
CA HIS A 494 -15.52 9.96 -0.94
C HIS A 494 -14.76 11.27 -0.64
N PRO A 495 -15.46 12.41 -0.41
CA PRO A 495 -14.79 13.71 -0.21
C PRO A 495 -13.89 13.72 1.03
N GLU A 496 -14.29 13.03 2.11
CA GLU A 496 -13.51 12.94 3.35
C GLU A 496 -12.59 11.70 3.38
N PHE A 497 -12.24 11.08 2.24
CA PHE A 497 -11.47 9.83 2.24
C PHE A 497 -10.15 9.95 3.00
N ARG A 498 -9.38 11.03 2.79
CA ARG A 498 -8.11 11.26 3.50
C ARG A 498 -8.31 11.26 5.02
N LYS A 499 -9.36 11.93 5.50
CA LYS A 499 -9.69 11.99 6.93
C LYS A 499 -10.04 10.61 7.48
N LEU A 500 -10.84 9.83 6.75
CA LEU A 500 -11.15 8.44 7.13
C LEU A 500 -9.91 7.56 7.12
N LEU A 501 -9.04 7.71 6.12
CA LEU A 501 -7.80 6.96 5.98
C LEU A 501 -6.94 7.11 7.24
N ILE A 502 -6.73 8.35 7.69
CA ILE A 502 -5.90 8.65 8.87
C ILE A 502 -6.61 8.25 10.17
N SER A 503 -7.85 8.69 10.37
CA SER A 503 -8.51 8.63 11.68
C SER A 503 -9.28 7.35 11.98
N ARG A 504 -9.55 6.51 10.97
CA ARG A 504 -10.39 5.30 11.10
C ARG A 504 -9.77 4.06 10.47
N LEU A 505 -9.22 4.17 9.26
CA LEU A 505 -8.73 3.01 8.50
C LEU A 505 -7.29 2.62 8.87
N SER A 506 -6.45 3.58 9.25
CA SER A 506 -5.03 3.35 9.53
C SER A 506 -4.73 2.21 10.52
N PRO A 507 -5.52 1.95 11.59
CA PRO A 507 -5.24 0.82 12.49
C PRO A 507 -5.47 -0.56 11.87
N HIS A 508 -6.12 -0.61 10.69
CA HIS A 508 -6.54 -1.82 10.00
C HIS A 508 -5.78 -2.10 8.70
N LEU A 509 -4.81 -1.25 8.35
CA LEU A 509 -4.01 -1.37 7.14
C LEU A 509 -2.56 -1.71 7.48
N SER A 510 -1.91 -2.52 6.64
CA SER A 510 -0.45 -2.59 6.67
C SER A 510 0.17 -1.22 6.35
N SER A 511 1.38 -0.97 6.87
CA SER A 511 2.10 0.28 6.61
C SER A 511 2.29 0.58 5.11
N GLN A 512 2.55 -0.44 4.29
CA GLN A 512 2.66 -0.30 2.84
C GLN A 512 1.33 0.09 2.19
N ALA A 513 0.22 -0.57 2.56
CA ALA A 513 -1.10 -0.24 2.04
C ALA A 513 -1.52 1.18 2.45
N PHE A 514 -1.24 1.58 3.69
CA PHE A 514 -1.48 2.95 4.16
C PHE A 514 -0.72 3.99 3.33
N GLN A 515 0.58 3.78 3.08
CA GLN A 515 1.39 4.68 2.23
C GLN A 515 0.81 4.80 0.83
N TYR A 516 0.45 3.67 0.22
CA TYR A 516 -0.15 3.65 -1.10
C TYR A 516 -1.42 4.51 -1.15
N TRP A 517 -2.33 4.32 -0.21
CA TRP A 517 -3.60 5.06 -0.20
C TRP A 517 -3.46 6.51 0.25
N LEU A 518 -2.42 6.86 1.00
CA LEU A 518 -2.12 8.24 1.40
C LEU A 518 -1.74 9.11 0.19
N GLU A 519 -0.88 8.58 -0.68
CA GLU A 519 -0.50 9.20 -1.95
C GLU A 519 -1.71 9.29 -2.90
N HIS A 520 -2.52 8.23 -2.95
CA HIS A 520 -3.63 8.09 -3.89
C HIS A 520 -4.98 8.59 -3.35
N THR A 521 -4.97 9.43 -2.31
CA THR A 521 -6.22 10.00 -1.75
C THR A 521 -7.07 10.73 -2.79
N HIS A 522 -6.42 11.36 -3.78
CA HIS A 522 -7.06 12.08 -4.87
C HIS A 522 -8.00 11.21 -5.74
N ILE A 523 -7.80 9.89 -5.76
CA ILE A 523 -8.68 8.95 -6.47
C ILE A 523 -10.12 9.08 -5.97
N PHE A 524 -10.31 9.23 -4.66
CA PHE A 524 -11.64 9.29 -4.06
C PHE A 524 -12.13 10.72 -3.82
N THR A 525 -11.22 11.66 -3.59
CA THR A 525 -11.58 13.04 -3.21
C THR A 525 -11.78 13.96 -4.42
N SER A 526 -11.24 13.61 -5.60
CA SER A 526 -11.36 14.45 -6.79
C SER A 526 -12.82 14.64 -7.21
N SER A 527 -13.21 15.91 -7.39
CA SER A 527 -14.50 16.27 -7.98
C SER A 527 -14.57 15.92 -9.47
N SER A 528 -13.43 15.83 -10.15
CA SER A 528 -13.35 15.44 -11.57
C SER A 528 -13.24 13.92 -11.75
N GLY A 529 -13.61 13.42 -12.92
CA GLY A 529 -13.57 11.98 -13.27
C GLY A 529 -14.58 11.12 -12.51
N LYS A 530 -14.43 9.80 -12.58
CA LYS A 530 -15.34 8.82 -11.95
C LYS A 530 -14.71 8.01 -10.82
N GLY A 531 -13.68 8.58 -10.19
CA GLY A 531 -13.05 8.01 -9.01
C GLY A 531 -12.39 6.65 -9.26
N LEU A 532 -12.57 5.71 -8.32
CA LEU A 532 -11.94 4.38 -8.31
C LEU A 532 -12.09 3.58 -9.62
N TYR A 533 -13.19 3.75 -10.35
CA TYR A 533 -13.48 2.95 -11.55
C TYR A 533 -12.90 3.55 -12.84
N GLU A 534 -12.22 4.69 -12.74
CA GLU A 534 -11.42 5.30 -13.81
C GLU A 534 -9.92 5.31 -13.49
N THR A 535 -9.47 4.41 -12.60
CA THR A 535 -8.08 4.21 -12.22
C THR A 535 -7.62 2.76 -12.49
N GLY A 536 -6.34 2.48 -12.28
CA GLY A 536 -5.72 1.22 -12.66
C GLY A 536 -5.63 0.99 -14.18
N GLY A 537 -5.10 -0.17 -14.59
CA GLY A 537 -4.89 -0.51 -16.00
C GLY A 537 -6.19 -0.51 -16.82
N SER A 538 -7.27 -1.03 -16.24
CA SER A 538 -8.60 -1.10 -16.87
C SER A 538 -9.18 0.27 -17.25
N ARG A 539 -8.68 1.37 -16.66
CA ARG A 539 -9.15 2.74 -16.99
C ARG A 539 -9.01 3.06 -18.47
N HIS A 540 -7.98 2.52 -19.13
CA HIS A 540 -7.65 2.90 -20.51
C HIS A 540 -8.74 2.41 -21.46
N ALA A 541 -9.16 1.15 -21.31
CA ALA A 541 -10.27 0.58 -22.08
C ALA A 541 -11.60 1.29 -21.75
N ILE A 542 -11.89 1.50 -20.46
CA ILE A 542 -13.14 2.15 -20.01
C ILE A 542 -13.24 3.59 -20.55
N LYS A 543 -12.18 4.39 -20.41
CA LYS A 543 -12.16 5.78 -20.90
C LYS A 543 -12.27 5.84 -22.42
N MET A 544 -11.61 4.94 -23.13
CA MET A 544 -11.71 4.88 -24.60
C MET A 544 -13.15 4.61 -25.03
N VAL A 545 -13.81 3.58 -24.49
CA VAL A 545 -15.19 3.23 -24.84
C VAL A 545 -16.15 4.39 -24.57
N ARG A 546 -16.02 5.05 -23.42
CA ARG A 546 -16.88 6.19 -23.07
C ARG A 546 -16.59 7.42 -23.91
N TYR A 547 -15.33 7.67 -24.24
CA TYR A 547 -14.95 8.73 -25.17
C TYR A 547 -15.55 8.50 -26.56
N LEU A 548 -15.55 7.25 -27.04
CA LEU A 548 -16.20 6.89 -28.31
C LEU A 548 -17.71 7.17 -28.26
N PHE A 549 -18.40 6.77 -27.19
CA PHE A 549 -19.82 7.09 -27.05
C PHE A 549 -20.10 8.59 -27.05
N LYS A 550 -19.22 9.39 -26.44
CA LYS A 550 -19.32 10.85 -26.48
C LYS A 550 -19.13 11.40 -27.90
N VAL A 551 -18.08 10.97 -28.60
CA VAL A 551 -17.78 11.44 -29.98
C VAL A 551 -18.89 11.08 -30.97
N PHE A 552 -19.48 9.89 -30.84
CA PHE A 552 -20.57 9.43 -31.71
C PHE A 552 -21.97 9.80 -31.21
N GLY A 553 -22.10 10.60 -30.14
CA GLY A 553 -23.39 11.07 -29.63
C GLY A 553 -24.30 9.96 -29.06
N LEU A 554 -23.71 8.88 -28.55
CA LEU A 554 -24.41 7.71 -28.02
C LEU A 554 -24.68 7.77 -26.50
N GLU A 555 -24.34 8.86 -25.83
CA GLU A 555 -24.48 8.98 -24.37
C GLU A 555 -25.93 8.76 -23.90
N SER A 556 -26.92 9.28 -24.65
CA SER A 556 -28.34 9.09 -24.34
C SER A 556 -28.76 7.62 -24.45
N GLN A 557 -28.30 6.91 -25.47
CA GLN A 557 -28.61 5.49 -25.70
C GLN A 557 -27.94 4.62 -24.64
N VAL A 558 -26.71 4.93 -24.24
CA VAL A 558 -26.03 4.25 -23.13
C VAL A 558 -26.77 4.48 -21.82
N GLN A 559 -27.26 5.69 -21.57
CA GLN A 559 -28.08 5.98 -20.39
C GLN A 559 -29.39 5.18 -20.42
N GLN A 560 -30.10 5.17 -21.55
CA GLN A 560 -31.31 4.35 -21.72
C GLN A 560 -31.04 2.85 -21.52
N LEU A 561 -29.88 2.35 -21.98
CA LEU A 561 -29.46 0.96 -21.76
C LEU A 561 -29.29 0.66 -20.27
N CYS A 562 -28.68 1.58 -19.52
CA CYS A 562 -28.49 1.46 -18.08
C CYS A 562 -29.77 1.69 -17.25
N GLU A 563 -30.83 2.24 -17.86
CA GLU A 563 -32.12 2.51 -17.21
C GLU A 563 -33.24 1.54 -17.63
N ALA A 564 -33.04 0.75 -18.69
CA ALA A 564 -34.01 -0.18 -19.23
C ALA A 564 -34.56 -1.13 -18.15
N GLN A 565 -35.87 -1.31 -18.07
CA GLN A 565 -36.50 -2.19 -17.06
C GLN A 565 -36.71 -3.60 -17.58
N THR A 566 -36.67 -3.80 -18.90
CA THR A 566 -36.89 -5.10 -19.53
C THR A 566 -35.84 -5.42 -20.59
N LEU A 567 -35.62 -6.71 -20.84
CA LEU A 567 -34.74 -7.17 -21.92
C LEU A 567 -35.24 -6.71 -23.30
N ALA A 568 -36.56 -6.60 -23.50
CA ALA A 568 -37.13 -6.15 -24.77
C ALA A 568 -36.72 -4.70 -25.09
N GLU A 569 -36.78 -3.81 -24.10
CA GLU A 569 -36.31 -2.42 -24.23
C GLU A 569 -34.80 -2.37 -24.51
N GLN A 570 -34.00 -3.11 -23.73
CA GLN A 570 -32.54 -3.18 -23.89
C GLN A 570 -32.14 -3.64 -25.29
N ARG A 571 -32.78 -4.70 -25.81
CA ARG A 571 -32.56 -5.26 -27.15
C ARG A 571 -32.91 -4.26 -28.26
N LYS A 572 -33.88 -3.36 -28.06
CA LYS A 572 -34.23 -2.31 -29.02
C LYS A 572 -33.14 -1.23 -29.12
N ILE A 573 -32.41 -0.98 -28.03
CA ILE A 573 -31.36 0.03 -27.96
C ILE A 573 -30.03 -0.49 -28.54
N TRP A 574 -29.73 -1.77 -28.30
CA TRP A 574 -28.43 -2.38 -28.62
C TRP A 574 -27.92 -2.16 -30.05
N PRO A 575 -28.71 -2.31 -31.12
CA PRO A 575 -28.20 -2.17 -32.50
C PRO A 575 -27.50 -0.84 -32.78
N ARG A 576 -27.93 0.26 -32.14
CA ARG A 576 -27.32 1.59 -32.28
C ARG A 576 -25.97 1.70 -31.56
N ILE A 577 -25.82 1.05 -30.43
CA ILE A 577 -24.57 1.03 -29.67
C ILE A 577 -23.57 0.07 -30.34
N ARG A 578 -24.08 -1.10 -30.76
CA ARG A 578 -23.33 -2.14 -31.46
C ARG A 578 -22.69 -1.63 -32.75
N SER A 579 -23.37 -0.79 -33.52
CA SER A 579 -22.84 -0.28 -34.79
C SER A 579 -21.53 0.51 -34.63
N VAL A 580 -21.36 1.20 -33.49
CA VAL A 580 -20.14 1.94 -33.16
C VAL A 580 -19.10 1.03 -32.53
N LEU A 581 -19.48 0.25 -31.50
CA LEU A 581 -18.56 -0.66 -30.79
C LEU A 581 -17.94 -1.71 -31.72
N MET A 582 -18.72 -2.25 -32.65
CA MET A 582 -18.30 -3.31 -33.58
C MET A 582 -17.90 -2.76 -34.96
N SER A 583 -17.69 -1.46 -35.08
CA SER A 583 -17.28 -0.85 -36.36
C SER A 583 -15.89 -1.34 -36.78
N LYS A 584 -15.72 -1.64 -38.08
CA LYS A 584 -14.45 -2.11 -38.65
C LYS A 584 -13.25 -1.17 -38.36
N PRO A 585 -13.40 0.18 -38.39
CA PRO A 585 -12.29 1.08 -38.07
C PRO A 585 -11.84 1.02 -36.60
N LEU A 586 -12.80 0.90 -35.67
CA LEU A 586 -12.50 0.78 -34.24
C LEU A 586 -11.83 -0.55 -33.94
N HIS A 587 -12.33 -1.63 -34.53
CA HIS A 587 -11.72 -2.95 -34.43
C HIS A 587 -10.29 -2.97 -34.99
N TRP A 588 -10.04 -2.33 -36.13
CA TRP A 588 -8.70 -2.19 -36.70
C TRP A 588 -7.74 -1.40 -35.79
N ALA A 589 -8.21 -0.32 -35.17
CA ALA A 589 -7.40 0.48 -34.24
C ALA A 589 -7.08 -0.24 -32.91
N VAL A 590 -8.04 -1.02 -32.39
CA VAL A 590 -7.94 -1.73 -31.10
C VAL A 590 -7.17 -3.06 -31.22
N VAL A 591 -7.36 -3.80 -32.31
CA VAL A 591 -6.71 -5.11 -32.54
C VAL A 591 -5.34 -5.00 -33.21
N GLY A 592 -5.06 -3.87 -33.85
CA GLY A 592 -3.78 -3.60 -34.52
C GLY A 592 -2.60 -3.30 -33.58
N THR A 593 -2.84 -3.01 -32.30
CA THR A 593 -1.77 -2.67 -31.34
C THR A 593 -1.71 -3.69 -30.19
N GLU A 594 -0.67 -4.55 -30.19
CA GLU A 594 -0.36 -5.45 -29.06
C GLU A 594 -0.25 -4.69 -27.73
N TRP A 595 0.16 -3.43 -27.81
CA TRP A 595 0.18 -2.48 -26.71
C TRP A 595 -1.19 -2.30 -26.02
N PHE A 596 -2.30 -2.23 -26.76
CA PHE A 596 -3.63 -2.04 -26.18
C PHE A 596 -4.13 -3.29 -25.46
N ALA A 597 -3.96 -4.47 -26.07
CA ALA A 597 -4.35 -5.75 -25.45
C ALA A 597 -3.64 -5.97 -24.11
N TRP A 598 -2.34 -5.66 -24.03
CA TRP A 598 -1.56 -5.81 -22.80
C TRP A 598 -1.80 -4.69 -21.78
N LYS A 599 -1.67 -3.40 -22.16
CA LYS A 599 -1.79 -2.28 -21.21
C LYS A 599 -3.22 -1.92 -20.80
N ALA A 600 -4.21 -2.13 -21.67
CA ALA A 600 -5.59 -1.69 -21.43
C ALA A 600 -6.54 -2.81 -21.03
N ALA A 601 -6.31 -4.03 -21.55
CA ALA A 601 -7.15 -5.21 -21.24
C ALA A 601 -6.44 -6.27 -20.39
N GLY A 602 -5.12 -6.18 -20.19
CA GLY A 602 -4.35 -7.14 -19.40
C GLY A 602 -4.23 -8.53 -20.04
N VAL A 603 -4.46 -8.67 -21.34
CA VAL A 603 -4.50 -9.94 -22.06
C VAL A 603 -3.11 -10.29 -22.62
N PRO A 604 -2.47 -11.38 -22.17
CA PRO A 604 -1.20 -11.84 -22.72
C PRO A 604 -1.30 -12.35 -24.17
N ARG A 605 -0.16 -12.36 -24.85
CA ARG A 605 -0.04 -12.88 -26.22
C ARG A 605 -0.48 -14.35 -26.34
N ASN A 606 -0.16 -15.18 -25.35
CA ASN A 606 -0.52 -16.60 -25.35
C ASN A 606 -2.04 -16.80 -25.27
N GLN A 607 -2.72 -16.08 -24.39
CA GLN A 607 -4.18 -16.09 -24.32
C GLN A 607 -4.83 -15.60 -25.62
N ARG A 608 -4.29 -14.54 -26.24
CA ARG A 608 -4.75 -14.08 -27.57
C ARG A 608 -4.59 -15.18 -28.63
N ASN A 609 -3.46 -15.88 -28.64
CA ASN A 609 -3.21 -16.96 -29.60
C ASN A 609 -4.21 -18.10 -29.43
N MET A 610 -4.62 -18.42 -28.20
CA MET A 610 -5.65 -19.43 -27.92
C MET A 610 -7.01 -19.06 -28.53
N ILE A 611 -7.40 -17.78 -28.51
CA ILE A 611 -8.63 -17.30 -29.16
C ILE A 611 -8.56 -17.53 -30.67
N VAL A 612 -7.42 -17.18 -31.28
CA VAL A 612 -7.21 -17.38 -32.71
C VAL A 612 -7.27 -18.87 -33.03
N ASP A 613 -6.58 -19.72 -32.28
CA ASP A 613 -6.50 -21.16 -32.53
C ASP A 613 -7.87 -21.85 -32.43
N ASP A 614 -8.69 -21.46 -31.45
CA ASP A 614 -10.05 -21.97 -31.30
C ASP A 614 -10.93 -21.58 -32.51
N TYR A 615 -10.83 -20.32 -32.97
CA TYR A 615 -11.52 -19.86 -34.18
C TYR A 615 -11.12 -20.67 -35.43
N PHE A 616 -9.82 -20.98 -35.59
CA PHE A 616 -9.33 -21.79 -36.70
C PHE A 616 -9.88 -23.22 -36.66
N LYS A 617 -9.85 -23.87 -35.49
CA LYS A 617 -10.38 -25.22 -35.30
C LYS A 617 -11.86 -25.31 -35.65
N ARG A 618 -12.68 -24.36 -35.16
CA ARG A 618 -14.13 -24.36 -35.40
C ARG A 618 -14.50 -24.14 -36.87
N ASN A 619 -13.72 -23.34 -37.59
CA ASN A 619 -13.98 -23.02 -38.99
C ASN A 619 -13.24 -23.93 -39.99
N GLY A 620 -12.51 -24.95 -39.52
CA GLY A 620 -11.79 -25.90 -40.38
C GLY A 620 -10.67 -25.26 -41.21
N LEU A 621 -10.01 -24.21 -40.71
CA LEU A 621 -9.00 -23.45 -41.43
C LEU A 621 -7.58 -24.04 -41.25
N ASN A 622 -6.77 -24.05 -42.32
CA ASN A 622 -5.42 -24.61 -42.31
C ASN A 622 -4.38 -23.67 -41.64
N LYS A 623 -3.30 -24.24 -41.10
CA LYS A 623 -2.20 -23.50 -40.43
C LYS A 623 -1.49 -22.49 -41.36
N ASP A 624 -1.45 -22.73 -42.67
CA ASP A 624 -0.82 -21.81 -43.63
C ASP A 624 -1.60 -20.49 -43.78
N MET A 625 -2.91 -20.50 -43.47
CA MET A 625 -3.76 -19.30 -43.46
C MET A 625 -3.67 -18.51 -42.15
N LYS A 626 -2.91 -19.01 -41.15
CA LYS A 626 -2.74 -18.42 -39.81
C LYS A 626 -1.98 -17.08 -39.82
N GLN A 627 -1.17 -16.83 -40.84
CA GLN A 627 -0.33 -15.63 -40.94
C GLN A 627 -1.03 -14.43 -41.60
N ALA A 628 -2.23 -14.60 -42.17
CA ALA A 628 -2.97 -13.50 -42.76
C ALA A 628 -3.55 -12.58 -41.66
N LYS A 629 -3.11 -11.32 -41.60
CA LYS A 629 -3.57 -10.31 -40.63
C LYS A 629 -5.10 -10.19 -40.57
N ASP A 630 -5.77 -10.36 -41.70
CA ASP A 630 -7.23 -10.28 -41.81
C ASP A 630 -7.95 -11.39 -41.02
N VAL A 631 -7.38 -12.60 -40.95
CA VAL A 631 -8.00 -13.74 -40.27
C VAL A 631 -7.84 -13.63 -38.75
N SER A 632 -6.68 -13.19 -38.27
CA SER A 632 -6.49 -12.89 -36.84
C SER A 632 -7.42 -11.76 -36.38
N GLY A 633 -7.56 -10.70 -37.18
CA GLY A 633 -8.52 -9.63 -36.91
C GLY A 633 -9.94 -10.16 -36.78
N LYS A 634 -10.40 -10.95 -37.76
CA LYS A 634 -11.74 -11.55 -37.77
C LYS A 634 -11.99 -12.44 -36.55
N SER A 635 -11.02 -13.26 -36.13
CA SER A 635 -11.17 -14.13 -34.96
C SER A 635 -11.42 -13.36 -33.66
N ILE A 636 -10.70 -12.26 -33.43
CA ILE A 636 -10.88 -11.41 -32.25
C ILE A 636 -12.20 -10.64 -32.34
N TRP A 637 -12.58 -10.18 -33.54
CA TRP A 637 -13.87 -9.53 -33.76
C TRP A 637 -15.02 -10.45 -33.36
N GLU A 638 -15.01 -11.69 -33.86
CA GLU A 638 -16.03 -12.70 -33.57
C GLU A 638 -16.05 -13.05 -32.09
N TYR A 639 -14.88 -13.21 -31.46
CA TYR A 639 -14.78 -13.44 -30.02
C TYR A 639 -15.46 -12.34 -29.20
N VAL A 640 -15.28 -11.07 -29.58
CA VAL A 640 -15.90 -9.92 -28.90
C VAL A 640 -17.42 -9.86 -29.18
N VAL A 641 -17.85 -10.18 -30.40
CA VAL A 641 -19.28 -10.29 -30.75
C VAL A 641 -19.95 -11.36 -29.88
N ASP A 642 -19.34 -12.54 -29.78
CA ASP A 642 -19.80 -13.65 -28.95
C ASP A 642 -19.74 -13.33 -27.45
N THR A 643 -18.89 -12.38 -27.03
CA THR A 643 -18.91 -11.82 -25.66
C THR A 643 -20.13 -10.93 -25.46
N LEU A 644 -20.27 -9.88 -26.29
CA LEU A 644 -21.14 -8.74 -25.99
C LEU A 644 -22.60 -8.94 -26.44
N ASP A 645 -22.83 -9.52 -27.61
CA ASP A 645 -24.19 -9.68 -28.13
C ASP A 645 -25.06 -10.55 -27.21
N PRO A 646 -24.61 -11.73 -26.73
CA PRO A 646 -25.38 -12.55 -25.80
C PRO A 646 -25.62 -11.85 -24.46
N VAL A 647 -24.63 -11.13 -23.91
CA VAL A 647 -24.77 -10.40 -22.65
C VAL A 647 -25.94 -9.44 -22.70
N VAL A 648 -26.06 -8.66 -23.78
CA VAL A 648 -27.14 -7.68 -23.95
C VAL A 648 -28.46 -8.35 -24.30
N GLN A 649 -28.44 -9.56 -24.87
CA GLN A 649 -29.64 -10.31 -25.17
C GLN A 649 -30.23 -11.03 -23.95
N GLU A 650 -29.39 -11.58 -23.08
CA GLU A 650 -29.79 -12.51 -22.01
C GLU A 650 -29.73 -11.90 -20.61
N THR A 651 -28.94 -10.85 -20.39
CA THR A 651 -28.77 -10.24 -19.06
C THR A 651 -29.20 -8.78 -19.05
N LEU A 652 -29.89 -8.36 -17.98
CA LEU A 652 -30.36 -6.98 -17.85
C LEU A 652 -29.28 -6.12 -17.18
N ILE A 653 -28.67 -5.19 -17.93
CA ILE A 653 -27.53 -4.36 -17.49
C ILE A 653 -27.92 -3.45 -16.32
N SER A 654 -29.11 -2.87 -16.37
CA SER A 654 -29.59 -1.90 -15.38
C SER A 654 -29.74 -2.47 -13.96
N ASN A 655 -29.96 -3.78 -13.82
CA ASN A 655 -30.37 -4.41 -12.56
C ASN A 655 -29.56 -5.65 -12.17
N ASP A 656 -29.19 -6.50 -13.13
CA ASP A 656 -28.58 -7.80 -12.85
C ASP A 656 -27.09 -7.88 -13.18
N ASN A 657 -26.65 -7.15 -14.22
CA ASN A 657 -25.29 -7.21 -14.73
C ASN A 657 -24.45 -5.98 -14.36
N TYR A 658 -23.96 -5.99 -13.12
CA TYR A 658 -23.20 -4.85 -12.57
C TYR A 658 -21.84 -4.65 -13.23
N PHE A 659 -21.27 -5.67 -13.90
CA PHE A 659 -19.96 -5.59 -14.53
C PHE A 659 -19.96 -4.56 -15.66
N TYR A 660 -20.89 -4.73 -16.60
CA TYR A 660 -21.03 -3.80 -17.72
C TYR A 660 -21.68 -2.49 -17.29
N PHE A 661 -22.61 -2.52 -16.33
CA PHE A 661 -23.18 -1.30 -15.74
C PHE A 661 -22.08 -0.37 -15.21
N LEU A 662 -21.14 -0.93 -14.45
CA LEU A 662 -20.01 -0.20 -13.89
C LEU A 662 -19.14 0.43 -14.97
N CYS A 663 -18.79 -0.32 -16.02
CA CYS A 663 -17.97 0.20 -17.12
C CYS A 663 -18.63 1.38 -17.84
N LEU A 664 -19.96 1.36 -17.97
CA LEU A 664 -20.72 2.42 -18.65
C LEU A 664 -20.90 3.66 -17.76
N GLN A 665 -21.26 3.46 -16.49
CA GLN A 665 -21.62 4.55 -15.57
C GLN A 665 -20.43 5.12 -14.80
N GLY A 666 -19.41 4.29 -14.54
CA GLY A 666 -18.27 4.59 -13.67
C GLY A 666 -18.59 4.47 -12.17
N GLN A 667 -19.73 3.84 -11.82
CA GLN A 667 -20.17 3.58 -10.45
C GLN A 667 -21.23 2.47 -10.45
N PHE A 668 -21.48 1.86 -9.30
CA PHE A 668 -22.61 0.93 -9.11
C PHE A 668 -23.90 1.67 -8.77
N SER A 669 -25.04 1.01 -8.99
CA SER A 669 -26.34 1.48 -8.50
C SER A 669 -26.78 0.68 -7.29
N ARG A 670 -27.69 1.23 -6.47
CA ARG A 670 -28.26 0.51 -5.32
C ARG A 670 -29.03 -0.76 -5.70
N ARG A 671 -29.39 -0.93 -6.97
CA ARG A 671 -30.10 -2.10 -7.50
C ARG A 671 -29.14 -3.09 -8.17
N CYS A 672 -28.10 -2.57 -8.84
CA CYS A 672 -27.13 -3.34 -9.62
C CYS A 672 -25.72 -3.15 -9.06
N HIS A 673 -25.33 -4.04 -8.13
CA HIS A 673 -24.02 -4.01 -7.47
C HIS A 673 -23.56 -5.42 -7.07
N PRO A 674 -22.24 -5.63 -6.84
CA PRO A 674 -21.72 -6.85 -6.24
C PRO A 674 -22.36 -7.19 -4.89
N ALA A 675 -22.54 -8.48 -4.59
CA ALA A 675 -23.23 -8.91 -3.38
C ALA A 675 -22.53 -8.44 -2.09
N TYR A 676 -21.19 -8.34 -2.09
CA TYR A 676 -20.42 -7.83 -0.93
C TYR A 676 -20.75 -6.37 -0.56
N LEU A 677 -21.30 -5.56 -1.48
CA LEU A 677 -21.76 -4.20 -1.20
C LEU A 677 -23.18 -4.11 -0.65
N SER A 678 -23.89 -5.24 -0.54
CA SER A 678 -25.24 -5.25 0.04
C SER A 678 -25.21 -4.92 1.54
N PRO A 679 -26.28 -4.32 2.10
CA PRO A 679 -26.39 -4.10 3.55
C PRO A 679 -26.25 -5.40 4.35
N LYS A 680 -26.79 -6.51 3.83
CA LYS A 680 -26.68 -7.83 4.44
C LYS A 680 -25.24 -8.33 4.51
N ALA A 681 -24.49 -8.18 3.42
CA ALA A 681 -23.08 -8.54 3.39
C ALA A 681 -22.26 -7.67 4.35
N HIS A 682 -22.56 -6.37 4.43
CA HIS A 682 -21.88 -5.47 5.35
C HIS A 682 -22.05 -5.90 6.81
N VAL A 683 -23.26 -6.24 7.26
CA VAL A 683 -23.47 -6.77 8.63
C VAL A 683 -22.60 -8.00 8.91
N LYS A 684 -22.47 -8.89 7.92
CA LYS A 684 -21.66 -10.10 8.06
C LYS A 684 -20.15 -9.84 8.03
N LEU A 685 -19.68 -9.00 7.11
CA LEU A 685 -18.26 -8.71 6.93
C LEU A 685 -17.72 -7.75 7.99
N SER A 686 -18.57 -6.94 8.62
CA SER A 686 -18.21 -6.07 9.74
C SER A 686 -18.29 -6.76 11.10
N SER A 687 -18.71 -8.02 11.19
CA SER A 687 -18.76 -8.74 12.46
C SER A 687 -17.33 -9.06 12.98
N PRO A 688 -17.09 -9.03 14.31
CA PRO A 688 -15.81 -9.43 14.88
C PRO A 688 -15.37 -10.82 14.39
N GLY A 689 -14.12 -10.94 13.97
CA GLY A 689 -13.54 -12.20 13.47
C GLY A 689 -13.92 -12.59 12.04
N ALA A 690 -14.70 -11.78 11.31
CA ALA A 690 -15.11 -12.08 9.92
C ALA A 690 -13.92 -12.32 8.97
N PHE A 691 -12.75 -11.77 9.28
CA PHE A 691 -11.53 -11.86 8.47
C PHE A 691 -10.43 -12.72 9.09
N ASP A 692 -10.69 -13.42 10.22
CA ASP A 692 -9.67 -14.24 10.91
C ASP A 692 -9.11 -15.35 10.01
N GLY A 693 -9.94 -15.83 9.08
CA GLY A 693 -9.59 -16.81 8.05
C GLY A 693 -8.98 -16.21 6.77
N LEU A 694 -8.76 -14.89 6.65
CA LEU A 694 -8.20 -14.28 5.45
C LEU A 694 -6.66 -14.18 5.54
N ARG A 695 -5.97 -14.69 4.52
CA ARG A 695 -4.51 -14.49 4.33
C ARG A 695 -4.25 -13.90 2.96
N ILE A 696 -3.55 -12.78 2.92
CA ILE A 696 -3.22 -12.05 1.69
C ILE A 696 -1.72 -12.23 1.42
N HIS A 697 -1.41 -12.93 0.34
CA HIS A 697 -0.06 -13.23 -0.11
C HIS A 697 0.32 -12.32 -1.29
N THR A 698 1.51 -11.73 -1.23
CA THR A 698 2.09 -10.98 -2.36
C THR A 698 3.20 -11.78 -3.00
N ASP A 699 2.82 -12.66 -3.91
CA ASP A 699 3.76 -13.55 -4.58
C ASP A 699 3.12 -14.28 -5.77
N GLU A 700 3.95 -15.03 -6.48
CA GLU A 700 3.51 -16.01 -7.46
C GLU A 700 2.75 -17.16 -6.78
N ILE A 701 1.72 -17.68 -7.45
CA ILE A 701 0.89 -18.79 -6.97
C ILE A 701 1.75 -19.99 -6.56
N ASN A 702 2.73 -20.34 -7.39
CA ASN A 702 3.62 -21.47 -7.17
C ASN A 702 4.47 -21.32 -5.89
N GLU A 703 4.91 -20.10 -5.56
CA GLU A 703 5.68 -19.81 -4.34
C GLU A 703 4.80 -19.87 -3.10
N VAL A 704 3.55 -19.41 -3.18
CA VAL A 704 2.58 -19.54 -2.09
C VAL A 704 2.25 -21.00 -1.82
N ILE A 705 1.90 -21.77 -2.87
CA ILE A 705 1.53 -23.18 -2.75
C ILE A 705 2.65 -23.99 -2.11
N LYS A 706 3.92 -23.74 -2.46
CA LYS A 706 5.09 -24.40 -1.86
C LYS A 706 5.18 -24.22 -0.34
N ARG A 707 4.61 -23.13 0.19
CA ARG A 707 4.61 -22.76 1.61
C ARG A 707 3.30 -23.09 2.33
N ILE A 708 2.35 -23.69 1.63
CA ILE A 708 1.12 -24.23 2.21
C ILE A 708 1.33 -25.71 2.54
N LYS A 709 0.81 -26.15 3.69
CA LYS A 709 0.87 -27.56 4.08
C LYS A 709 0.28 -28.45 2.98
N PRO A 710 0.97 -29.54 2.57
CA PRO A 710 0.41 -30.51 1.63
C PRO A 710 -0.94 -31.06 2.09
N ARG A 711 -1.83 -31.34 1.15
CA ARG A 711 -3.19 -31.90 1.39
C ARG A 711 -4.08 -31.05 2.30
N SER A 712 -3.88 -29.73 2.35
CA SER A 712 -4.68 -28.82 3.18
C SER A 712 -5.73 -28.03 2.39
N LEU A 713 -5.46 -27.73 1.11
CA LEU A 713 -6.37 -26.99 0.25
C LEU A 713 -7.54 -27.88 -0.16
N THR A 714 -8.73 -27.32 -0.21
CA THR A 714 -9.95 -28.00 -0.70
C THR A 714 -10.39 -27.45 -2.05
N ILE A 715 -10.17 -26.15 -2.27
CA ILE A 715 -10.55 -25.43 -3.48
C ILE A 715 -9.36 -24.55 -3.92
N ALA A 716 -9.07 -24.52 -5.21
CA ALA A 716 -8.16 -23.56 -5.82
C ALA A 716 -8.86 -22.85 -6.99
N VAL A 717 -8.97 -21.52 -6.94
CA VAL A 717 -9.52 -20.67 -8.01
C VAL A 717 -8.36 -19.96 -8.69
N VAL A 718 -7.89 -20.54 -9.80
CA VAL A 718 -6.73 -20.04 -10.55
C VAL A 718 -7.12 -19.17 -11.75
N MET A 719 -8.42 -18.94 -11.94
CA MET A 719 -8.97 -18.07 -12.99
C MET A 719 -8.40 -18.46 -14.36
N ASP A 720 -8.02 -17.49 -15.18
CA ASP A 720 -7.39 -17.65 -16.49
C ASP A 720 -5.87 -17.57 -16.46
N SER A 721 -5.23 -17.66 -15.29
CA SER A 721 -3.76 -17.57 -15.18
C SER A 721 -3.05 -18.64 -16.02
N MET A 722 -3.70 -19.78 -16.25
CA MET A 722 -3.16 -20.88 -17.06
C MET A 722 -3.08 -20.50 -18.55
N ASP A 723 -3.93 -19.58 -19.05
CA ASP A 723 -3.88 -19.10 -20.44
C ASP A 723 -2.62 -18.27 -20.73
N TRP A 724 -1.91 -17.84 -19.68
CA TRP A 724 -0.75 -16.95 -19.79
C TRP A 724 0.52 -17.73 -20.08
N PHE A 725 0.56 -19.02 -19.73
CA PHE A 725 1.73 -19.86 -19.94
C PHE A 725 2.02 -20.12 -21.42
N ASP A 726 3.29 -20.33 -21.70
CA ASP A 726 3.75 -20.77 -23.01
C ASP A 726 3.33 -22.25 -23.21
N PRO A 727 2.58 -22.59 -24.28
CA PRO A 727 2.22 -23.96 -24.61
C PRO A 727 3.40 -24.92 -24.74
N GLU A 728 4.58 -24.41 -25.12
CA GLU A 728 5.81 -25.20 -25.26
C GLU A 728 6.63 -25.26 -23.97
N GLY A 729 6.20 -24.54 -22.92
CA GLY A 729 6.89 -24.48 -21.63
C GLY A 729 6.39 -25.52 -20.62
N GLU A 730 7.19 -25.77 -19.57
CA GLU A 730 6.84 -26.74 -18.52
C GLU A 730 5.97 -26.15 -17.39
N GLU A 731 5.78 -24.82 -17.37
CA GLU A 731 5.16 -24.08 -16.26
C GLU A 731 3.74 -24.57 -15.92
N ALA A 732 2.92 -24.88 -16.92
CA ALA A 732 1.57 -25.38 -16.72
C ALA A 732 1.57 -26.75 -16.01
N SER A 733 2.47 -27.65 -16.41
CA SER A 733 2.66 -28.96 -15.77
C SER A 733 3.20 -28.82 -14.35
N ILE A 734 4.21 -27.97 -14.15
CA ILE A 734 4.78 -27.67 -12.82
C ILE A 734 3.71 -27.12 -11.87
N GLN A 735 2.86 -26.20 -12.32
CA GLN A 735 1.77 -25.67 -11.52
C GLN A 735 0.72 -26.74 -11.20
N ALA A 736 0.37 -27.61 -12.16
CA ALA A 736 -0.53 -28.73 -11.93
C ALA A 736 0.02 -29.70 -10.87
N GLN A 737 1.31 -30.04 -10.92
CA GLN A 737 1.99 -30.86 -9.91
C GLN A 737 1.95 -30.23 -8.51
N LYS A 738 2.28 -28.94 -8.41
CA LYS A 738 2.26 -28.20 -7.15
C LYS A 738 0.85 -28.13 -6.56
N LEU A 739 -0.16 -27.89 -7.39
CA LEU A 739 -1.56 -27.93 -6.99
C LEU A 739 -1.98 -29.32 -6.52
N ASN A 740 -1.52 -30.39 -7.20
CA ASN A 740 -1.77 -31.76 -6.76
C ASN A 740 -1.25 -31.96 -5.33
N HIS A 741 0.00 -31.58 -5.05
CA HIS A 741 0.58 -31.75 -3.71
C HIS A 741 -0.16 -30.96 -2.61
N ALA A 742 -0.67 -29.76 -2.91
CA ALA A 742 -1.33 -28.92 -1.91
C ALA A 742 -2.80 -29.28 -1.68
N LEU A 743 -3.52 -29.77 -2.70
CA LEU A 743 -4.92 -30.16 -2.60
C LEU A 743 -5.09 -31.51 -1.88
N LYS A 744 -6.13 -31.62 -1.05
CA LYS A 744 -6.61 -32.91 -0.56
C LYS A 744 -7.14 -33.76 -1.71
N MET A 745 -7.20 -35.08 -1.53
CA MET A 745 -7.92 -35.96 -2.47
C MET A 745 -9.37 -35.50 -2.64
N GLY A 746 -9.86 -35.45 -3.87
CA GLY A 746 -11.16 -34.85 -4.19
C GLY A 746 -11.20 -33.32 -4.14
N GLY A 747 -10.08 -32.65 -3.84
CA GLY A 747 -9.95 -31.20 -3.95
C GLY A 747 -10.15 -30.73 -5.39
N ARG A 748 -10.68 -29.51 -5.56
CA ARG A 748 -11.16 -29.02 -6.85
C ARG A 748 -10.44 -27.74 -7.26
N ILE A 749 -10.05 -27.67 -8.52
CA ILE A 749 -9.51 -26.47 -9.15
C ILE A 749 -10.61 -25.90 -10.05
N LEU A 750 -10.95 -24.63 -9.87
CA LEU A 750 -11.79 -23.86 -10.79
C LEU A 750 -10.88 -22.98 -11.64
N LEU A 751 -10.97 -23.17 -12.95
CA LEU A 751 -10.28 -22.35 -13.94
C LEU A 751 -11.23 -21.90 -15.04
N ARG A 752 -10.91 -20.77 -15.65
CA ARG A 752 -11.63 -20.18 -16.80
C ARG A 752 -10.63 -20.00 -17.94
N SER A 753 -11.08 -20.09 -19.18
CA SER A 753 -10.19 -19.96 -20.33
C SER A 753 -10.82 -19.19 -21.47
N ALA A 754 -9.99 -18.46 -22.21
CA ALA A 754 -10.34 -17.84 -23.48
C ALA A 754 -10.55 -18.87 -24.63
N SER A 755 -10.25 -20.15 -24.42
CA SER A 755 -10.53 -21.24 -25.37
C SER A 755 -11.61 -22.20 -24.84
N ILE A 756 -12.37 -22.83 -25.74
CA ILE A 756 -13.29 -23.94 -25.39
C ILE A 756 -12.55 -25.21 -25.01
N GLU A 757 -11.35 -25.42 -25.57
CA GLU A 757 -10.50 -26.60 -25.35
C GLU A 757 -9.07 -26.13 -25.05
N PRO A 758 -8.80 -25.68 -23.82
CA PRO A 758 -7.47 -25.23 -23.43
C PRO A 758 -6.45 -26.38 -23.47
N TRP A 759 -5.29 -26.12 -24.06
CA TRP A 759 -4.22 -27.12 -24.25
C TRP A 759 -3.71 -27.71 -22.92
N TYR A 760 -3.68 -26.91 -21.85
CA TYR A 760 -3.13 -27.31 -20.56
C TYR A 760 -4.04 -28.24 -19.74
N ILE A 761 -5.27 -28.52 -20.20
CA ILE A 761 -6.15 -29.49 -19.52
C ILE A 761 -5.49 -30.88 -19.50
N GLN A 762 -4.82 -31.26 -20.59
CA GLN A 762 -4.08 -32.51 -20.68
C GLN A 762 -2.97 -32.59 -19.61
N HIS A 763 -2.31 -31.46 -19.29
CA HIS A 763 -1.32 -31.43 -18.21
C HIS A 763 -1.94 -31.65 -16.83
N PHE A 764 -3.16 -31.16 -16.57
CA PHE A 764 -3.86 -31.52 -15.34
C PHE A 764 -4.17 -33.02 -15.29
N GLU A 765 -4.65 -33.60 -16.40
CA GLU A 765 -4.98 -35.03 -16.47
C GLU A 765 -3.75 -35.92 -16.25
N GLN A 766 -2.63 -35.59 -16.90
CA GLN A 766 -1.34 -36.27 -16.72
C GLN A 766 -0.81 -36.17 -15.28
N ASN A 767 -1.19 -35.12 -14.56
CA ASN A 767 -0.73 -34.86 -13.18
C ASN A 767 -1.80 -35.22 -12.12
N GLY A 768 -2.64 -36.22 -12.41
CA GLY A 768 -3.50 -36.87 -11.42
C GLY A 768 -4.83 -36.17 -11.14
N PHE A 769 -5.33 -35.40 -12.11
CA PHE A 769 -6.66 -34.78 -12.04
C PHE A 769 -7.63 -35.39 -13.05
N SER A 770 -8.92 -35.37 -12.74
CA SER A 770 -9.99 -35.53 -13.73
C SER A 770 -10.55 -34.16 -14.04
N ALA A 771 -10.43 -33.74 -15.30
CA ALA A 771 -10.93 -32.44 -15.76
C ALA A 771 -12.35 -32.59 -16.35
N ARG A 772 -13.22 -31.64 -16.01
CA ARG A 772 -14.58 -31.57 -16.58
C ARG A 772 -14.90 -30.13 -16.96
N ARG A 773 -15.28 -29.92 -18.22
CA ARG A 773 -15.85 -28.66 -18.67
C ARG A 773 -17.23 -28.49 -18.06
N VAL A 774 -17.41 -27.44 -17.26
CA VAL A 774 -18.65 -27.14 -16.52
C VAL A 774 -19.42 -25.97 -17.11
N GLY A 775 -18.79 -25.23 -18.01
CA GLY A 775 -19.42 -24.17 -18.79
C GLY A 775 -18.67 -23.98 -20.11
N ALA A 776 -19.41 -23.62 -21.14
CA ALA A 776 -18.89 -23.32 -22.47
C ALA A 776 -19.77 -22.25 -23.11
N ARG A 777 -19.13 -21.28 -23.76
CA ARG A 777 -19.78 -20.21 -24.50
C ARG A 777 -19.76 -20.55 -25.98
N PHE A 778 -20.94 -20.76 -26.54
CA PHE A 778 -21.13 -20.90 -27.98
C PHE A 778 -21.76 -19.63 -28.56
N PRO A 779 -21.64 -19.39 -29.88
CA PRO A 779 -22.23 -18.22 -30.52
C PRO A 779 -23.70 -18.05 -30.13
N GLY A 780 -24.05 -16.85 -29.68
CA GLY A 780 -25.42 -16.51 -29.27
C GLY A 780 -25.82 -16.94 -27.84
N THR A 781 -24.92 -17.46 -27.01
CA THR A 781 -25.22 -17.90 -25.64
C THR A 781 -24.31 -17.25 -24.59
N CYS A 782 -24.81 -17.07 -23.36
CA CYS A 782 -24.00 -16.65 -22.21
C CYS A 782 -23.52 -17.84 -21.37
N ILE A 783 -22.24 -17.86 -21.02
CA ILE A 783 -21.72 -18.78 -19.98
C ILE A 783 -22.01 -18.25 -18.55
N ASP A 784 -21.95 -16.93 -18.38
CA ASP A 784 -22.28 -16.20 -17.15
C ASP A 784 -22.61 -14.73 -17.48
N ARG A 785 -22.83 -13.89 -16.45
CA ARG A 785 -23.17 -12.47 -16.66
C ARG A 785 -22.04 -11.66 -17.28
N VAL A 786 -20.80 -12.10 -17.14
CA VAL A 786 -19.65 -11.43 -17.73
C VAL A 786 -19.45 -11.88 -19.16
N ASN A 787 -19.59 -13.18 -19.41
CA ASN A 787 -19.43 -13.83 -20.70
C ASN A 787 -18.06 -13.60 -21.38
N MET A 788 -17.03 -13.23 -20.62
CA MET A 788 -15.70 -12.89 -21.15
C MET A 788 -14.92 -14.13 -21.59
N TYR A 789 -15.06 -15.23 -20.87
CA TYR A 789 -14.33 -16.48 -21.11
C TYR A 789 -15.12 -17.44 -21.99
N ALA A 790 -14.41 -18.20 -22.81
CA ALA A 790 -15.02 -19.21 -23.67
C ALA A 790 -15.42 -20.46 -22.89
N SER A 791 -14.67 -20.87 -21.86
CA SER A 791 -15.02 -22.04 -21.06
C SER A 791 -14.69 -21.90 -19.58
N THR A 792 -15.33 -22.74 -18.77
CA THR A 792 -15.06 -22.91 -17.34
C THR A 792 -14.89 -24.40 -17.05
N TRP A 793 -13.87 -24.75 -16.26
CA TRP A 793 -13.49 -26.13 -15.97
C TRP A 793 -13.36 -26.36 -14.47
N ILE A 794 -13.71 -27.57 -14.05
CA ILE A 794 -13.35 -28.10 -12.73
C ILE A 794 -12.39 -29.26 -12.93
N CYS A 795 -11.17 -29.14 -12.40
CA CYS A 795 -10.21 -30.24 -12.32
C CYS A 795 -10.24 -30.80 -10.90
N THR A 796 -10.68 -32.05 -10.74
CA THR A 796 -10.79 -32.73 -9.43
C THR A 796 -9.62 -33.66 -9.24
N LYS A 797 -8.93 -33.56 -8.11
CA LYS A 797 -7.80 -34.44 -7.80
C LYS A 797 -8.29 -35.87 -7.58
N THR A 798 -7.86 -36.80 -8.41
CA THR A 798 -8.24 -38.23 -8.39
C THR A 798 -7.08 -39.15 -8.08
N GLN A 799 -5.84 -38.70 -8.25
CA GLN A 799 -4.64 -39.47 -7.96
C GLN A 799 -3.61 -38.60 -7.23
N GLU A 800 -2.92 -39.20 -6.26
CA GLU A 800 -1.77 -38.59 -5.61
C GLU A 800 -0.53 -38.83 -6.47
N LEU A 801 0.26 -37.78 -6.73
CA LEU A 801 1.58 -37.97 -7.34
C LEU A 801 2.54 -38.54 -6.30
N GLU A 802 3.30 -39.57 -6.68
CA GLU A 802 4.40 -40.06 -5.85
C GLU A 802 5.40 -38.92 -5.65
N ARG A 803 5.83 -38.69 -4.41
CA ARG A 803 6.90 -37.72 -4.16
C ARG A 803 8.12 -38.17 -4.95
N PRO A 804 8.77 -37.30 -5.75
CA PRO A 804 10.10 -37.60 -6.24
C PRO A 804 10.95 -37.96 -5.02
N ALA A 805 11.58 -39.14 -5.03
CA ALA A 805 12.57 -39.48 -4.02
C ALA A 805 13.57 -38.31 -3.95
N PRO A 806 13.93 -37.81 -2.75
CA PRO A 806 14.91 -36.75 -2.66
C PRO A 806 16.17 -37.24 -3.37
N SER A 807 16.57 -36.59 -4.46
CA SER A 807 17.84 -36.88 -5.09
C SER A 807 18.91 -36.69 -4.02
N ARG A 808 19.66 -37.75 -3.72
CA ARG A 808 20.88 -37.69 -2.93
C ARG A 808 21.93 -36.91 -3.73
N ALA A 809 21.75 -35.61 -3.86
CA ALA A 809 22.83 -34.68 -4.15
C ALA A 809 23.18 -34.04 -2.81
N MET A 810 23.96 -34.77 -2.00
CA MET A 810 24.74 -34.11 -0.95
C MET A 810 25.73 -33.20 -1.67
N SER A 811 25.40 -31.91 -1.77
CA SER A 811 26.43 -30.88 -1.92
C SER A 811 27.19 -30.88 -0.60
N ALA A 812 28.32 -31.59 -0.59
CA ALA A 812 29.32 -31.42 0.45
C ALA A 812 29.73 -29.94 0.42
N LEU A 813 29.46 -29.26 1.53
CA LEU A 813 30.10 -28.01 1.90
C LEU A 813 31.61 -28.17 1.71
N SER A 814 32.16 -27.61 0.63
CA SER A 814 33.59 -27.33 0.50
C SER A 814 33.89 -26.04 1.27
N LEU A 815 33.99 -26.16 2.59
CA LEU A 815 34.90 -25.35 3.37
C LEU A 815 36.31 -25.83 2.98
N ASP A 816 36.95 -25.13 2.05
CA ASP A 816 38.41 -24.92 1.95
C ASP A 816 38.75 -24.34 0.57
N ASN A 817 38.95 -23.02 0.51
CA ASN A 817 40.17 -22.40 -0.04
C ASN A 817 39.99 -20.88 -0.14
N ILE A 818 40.58 -20.19 0.83
CA ILE A 818 40.94 -18.78 0.78
C ILE A 818 42.22 -18.67 -0.05
N THR A 819 42.18 -18.05 -1.23
CA THR A 819 43.20 -17.08 -1.71
C THR A 819 42.80 -16.43 -3.04
N PRO A 820 43.26 -15.19 -3.33
CA PRO A 820 42.59 -14.26 -4.23
C PRO A 820 43.18 -14.27 -5.64
N LYS A 821 42.34 -14.13 -6.68
CA LYS A 821 42.81 -13.74 -8.02
C LYS A 821 41.90 -12.71 -8.69
N ARG A 822 42.45 -11.49 -8.72
CA ARG A 822 42.52 -10.50 -9.80
C ARG A 822 41.31 -10.32 -10.74
N ASN A 823 40.82 -9.08 -10.69
CA ASN A 823 40.16 -8.32 -11.76
C ASN A 823 40.61 -8.68 -13.17
N SER A 824 39.63 -8.92 -14.05
CA SER A 824 39.68 -8.45 -15.43
C SER A 824 38.24 -8.19 -15.92
N VAL A 825 37.98 -6.91 -16.12
CA VAL A 825 36.91 -6.33 -16.91
C VAL A 825 37.08 -6.82 -18.35
N GLU A 826 36.02 -7.31 -19.00
CA GLU A 826 35.75 -7.07 -20.43
C GLU A 826 34.45 -7.76 -20.90
N HIS A 827 33.76 -7.08 -21.82
CA HIS A 827 32.58 -7.47 -22.62
C HIS A 827 31.17 -7.24 -22.04
N LEU A 828 30.81 -5.95 -22.00
CA LEU A 828 29.48 -5.46 -22.36
C LEU A 828 29.60 -4.79 -23.74
N GLU A 829 28.91 -5.29 -24.76
CA GLU A 829 28.63 -4.53 -25.98
C GLU A 829 27.10 -4.36 -26.13
N ILE A 830 26.72 -3.11 -25.85
CA ILE A 830 25.58 -2.26 -26.26
C ILE A 830 24.34 -2.92 -26.87
#